data_AF-A0A454TWJ1-F1
#
_entry.id   AF-A0A454TWJ1-F1
#
_cell.length_a   1.000
_cell.length_b   1.000
_cell.length_c   1.000
_cell.angle_alpha   90.00
_cell.angle_beta   90.00
_cell.angle_gamma   90.00
#
_symmetry.space_group_name_H-M   'P 1'
#
loop_
_entity.id
_entity.type
_entity.pdbx_description
1 polymer ?
#
loop_
_entity_poly.entity_id
_entity_poly.type
_entity_poly.pdbx_seq_one_letter_code
_entity_poly.pdbx_strand_id
1 'polypeptide(L)'
;MAGGRVGARAVRESAQTPVSADASTSTSTSTSAAASPPATAGRQAARPAELRGLASAPSSRASSSSTGGLSRQASLPARAVARETPEAPVDVFNRTMRHVNAWRAVAERERKLEALGPEHKGLSPEREMRYACDAIASIQTCLQALAAMKRQQEIPPGWDVDGREAELLQLLIVAADIGVCTRHETLNKLADQDAVFRAQRSGTAEAETVSGPDGPRPDTIEEPEPAGATAPSPSEHTAISPLSALEREPGTIQAWLAEFTSCRSALDQIIRRAEVCGAPRTVQTALDTMLPNAIYDKLRCCSGMQALHGILAAASANRFVELSRQMALPDLAVRADELLAAWHKENAAMEAAVDALVVHGAPDKPTQRLTPKALDGHQAVIEAYAEGLDRVGLNLCLDAAADIEMDDADGVWRSMMEVVHAISAYKASLLELSETAGRAKTQPEAPQPEPESSEAAPEPALSEPPPAARPAGASGGTRRKHRKPGMRAAGPSVPEPVSARALVPADTRTVAQKQADTLLRRCRIDRATVAQLGGNIVELAQRLGEDTRLVLSALNDRTRDAVIAAKFIWGSVGRWFGEPDRVRSAKASLHAGDHDRIGRLTNWLGALELIERHMAPLEADMLKRDRYPKAKHLEKLLQAKGIEFVGGPGRLPPTEDVNAVGTLFGMRIQFKPLSNRDQVAPWFVHLHTNRPVTAQALPTLAFEDFTAVHLKTDRDKNKGAQWEAAMRALGYTEAKVHRAAIGEALLHKLFAQAAKQPKRNKGGVRPAG
;
A
#
# COMPACT_ATOMS: atom_id res chain seq x y z
N MET A 1 -12.28 6.09 39.23
CA MET A 1 -12.84 5.97 37.87
C MET A 1 -12.05 4.89 37.15
N ALA A 2 -12.42 3.62 37.34
CA ALA A 2 -11.75 2.49 36.70
C ALA A 2 -12.37 2.26 35.32
N GLY A 3 -11.99 3.08 34.34
CA GLY A 3 -12.45 2.91 32.96
C GLY A 3 -11.55 1.93 32.21
N GLY A 4 -11.83 0.64 32.32
CA GLY A 4 -11.17 -0.37 31.50
C GLY A 4 -12.00 -1.64 31.39
N ARG A 5 -12.74 -1.74 30.29
CA ARG A 5 -12.86 -2.97 29.48
C ARG A 5 -13.78 -2.76 28.29
N VAL A 6 -13.23 -2.61 27.09
CA VAL A 6 -13.86 -3.22 25.92
C VAL A 6 -13.17 -4.57 25.76
N GLY A 7 -13.80 -5.63 26.26
CA GLY A 7 -13.30 -6.99 26.12
C GLY A 7 -14.05 -8.06 26.92
N ALA A 8 -14.88 -8.87 26.23
CA ALA A 8 -15.13 -10.25 26.62
C ALA A 8 -15.35 -11.19 25.41
N ARG A 9 -15.97 -10.70 24.34
CA ARG A 9 -16.22 -11.47 23.12
C ARG A 9 -16.49 -10.45 22.01
N ALA A 10 -15.72 -10.41 20.93
CA ALA A 10 -16.16 -9.75 19.69
C ALA A 10 -17.25 -10.57 18.95
N VAL A 11 -18.16 -11.16 19.74
CA VAL A 11 -19.54 -11.48 19.37
C VAL A 11 -19.79 -12.22 18.06
N ARG A 12 -19.11 -13.36 17.85
CA ARG A 12 -19.40 -14.37 16.81
C ARG A 12 -20.89 -14.71 16.61
N GLU A 13 -21.22 -14.81 15.33
CA GLU A 13 -21.77 -15.96 14.56
C GLU A 13 -23.04 -15.59 13.75
N SER A 14 -22.85 -15.41 12.45
CA SER A 14 -23.91 -15.48 11.44
C SER A 14 -23.32 -16.04 10.16
N ALA A 15 -23.30 -17.36 10.08
CA ALA A 15 -23.54 -18.07 8.83
C ALA A 15 -24.05 -19.47 9.18
N GLN A 16 -25.36 -19.63 9.09
CA GLN A 16 -25.98 -20.95 8.94
C GLN A 16 -25.39 -21.59 7.67
N THR A 17 -24.65 -22.67 7.84
CA THR A 17 -24.46 -23.64 6.75
C THR A 17 -25.80 -24.31 6.48
N PRO A 18 -26.24 -24.44 5.22
CA PRO A 18 -27.42 -25.23 4.92
C PRO A 18 -27.12 -26.70 5.23
N VAL A 19 -27.97 -27.28 6.06
CA VAL A 19 -28.09 -28.72 6.28
C VAL A 19 -28.42 -29.36 4.94
N SER A 20 -27.48 -30.11 4.37
CA SER A 20 -27.78 -31.09 3.33
C SER A 20 -27.97 -32.43 4.02
N ALA A 21 -29.23 -32.89 4.04
CA ALA A 21 -29.60 -34.25 4.37
C ALA A 21 -29.32 -35.16 3.16
N ASP A 22 -28.57 -36.23 3.43
CA ASP A 22 -28.54 -37.57 2.85
C ASP A 22 -28.81 -37.80 1.35
N ALA A 23 -27.77 -38.35 0.69
CA ALA A 23 -27.92 -39.59 -0.07
C ALA A 23 -26.61 -40.40 -0.05
N SER A 24 -26.69 -41.56 0.57
CA SER A 24 -25.66 -42.59 0.78
C SER A 24 -25.07 -43.16 -0.52
N THR A 25 -23.76 -43.51 -0.50
CA THR A 25 -23.27 -44.92 -0.56
C THR A 25 -21.73 -45.01 -0.57
N SER A 26 -21.20 -45.72 0.43
CA SER A 26 -20.13 -46.75 0.41
C SER A 26 -18.84 -46.46 -0.40
N THR A 27 -17.60 -46.63 0.09
CA THR A 27 -17.06 -47.71 0.93
C THR A 27 -15.58 -47.43 1.32
N SER A 28 -15.22 -47.86 2.53
CA SER A 28 -13.93 -48.46 2.97
C SER A 28 -12.62 -47.66 3.21
N THR A 29 -12.36 -47.46 4.53
CA THR A 29 -11.19 -47.94 5.32
C THR A 29 -9.78 -47.38 5.07
N SER A 30 -9.22 -46.64 6.05
CA SER A 30 -8.25 -47.17 7.05
C SER A 30 -7.44 -46.06 7.76
N THR A 31 -7.31 -46.25 9.07
CA THR A 31 -6.68 -45.47 10.16
C THR A 31 -5.16 -45.22 10.08
N SER A 32 -4.70 -44.07 10.62
CA SER A 32 -3.55 -43.99 11.54
C SER A 32 -3.41 -42.59 12.17
N ALA A 33 -2.90 -42.59 13.40
CA ALA A 33 -2.97 -41.56 14.42
C ALA A 33 -1.91 -40.44 14.36
N ALA A 34 -2.24 -39.35 15.06
CA ALA A 34 -1.42 -38.45 15.88
C ALA A 34 0.01 -38.09 15.41
N ALA A 35 0.21 -36.81 15.09
CA ALA A 35 1.43 -36.07 15.40
C ALA A 35 1.14 -34.57 15.45
N SER A 36 1.27 -33.97 16.63
CA SER A 36 1.39 -32.51 16.81
C SER A 36 2.64 -31.99 16.10
N PRO A 37 2.64 -30.81 15.47
CA PRO A 37 3.87 -30.13 15.09
C PRO A 37 4.32 -29.12 16.18
N PRO A 38 5.64 -28.96 16.37
CA PRO A 38 6.20 -28.15 17.45
C PRO A 38 6.25 -26.66 17.11
N ALA A 39 6.33 -25.85 18.17
CA ALA A 39 6.65 -24.43 18.12
C ALA A 39 7.90 -24.16 17.28
N THR A 40 7.79 -23.28 16.29
CA THR A 40 8.94 -22.81 15.50
C THR A 40 8.98 -21.30 15.45
N ALA A 41 10.17 -20.80 15.81
CA ALA A 41 10.62 -19.43 15.80
C ALA A 41 10.44 -18.73 14.44
N GLY A 42 10.44 -17.40 14.50
CA GLY A 42 10.12 -16.47 13.42
C GLY A 42 10.65 -16.86 12.05
N ARG A 43 9.74 -17.27 11.17
CA ARG A 43 9.92 -17.15 9.73
C ARG A 43 9.31 -15.82 9.32
N GLN A 44 10.15 -14.88 8.85
CA GLN A 44 9.66 -13.83 7.96
C GLN A 44 8.96 -14.51 6.79
N ALA A 45 7.64 -14.38 6.73
CA ALA A 45 6.84 -14.94 5.66
C ALA A 45 7.17 -14.19 4.36
N ALA A 46 7.57 -14.94 3.33
CA ALA A 46 7.93 -14.36 2.04
C ALA A 46 6.72 -13.64 1.41
N ARG A 47 6.92 -12.40 0.94
CA ARG A 47 5.91 -11.62 0.22
C ARG A 47 5.37 -12.41 -1.00
N PRO A 48 4.06 -12.40 -1.27
CA PRO A 48 3.48 -12.91 -2.51
C PRO A 48 4.22 -12.36 -3.74
N ALA A 49 4.39 -13.19 -4.78
CA ALA A 49 5.13 -12.81 -5.98
C ALA A 49 4.54 -11.56 -6.67
N GLU A 50 3.23 -11.35 -6.52
CA GLU A 50 2.47 -10.20 -7.02
C GLU A 50 2.76 -8.89 -6.29
N LEU A 51 3.39 -8.94 -5.11
CA LEU A 51 3.87 -7.79 -4.35
C LEU A 51 5.36 -7.48 -4.58
N ARG A 52 6.07 -8.29 -5.38
CA ARG A 52 7.50 -8.07 -5.64
C ARG A 52 7.71 -6.72 -6.34
N GLY A 53 8.24 -5.75 -5.59
CA GLY A 53 8.52 -4.38 -6.04
C GLY A 53 7.43 -3.34 -5.77
N LEU A 54 6.36 -3.67 -5.02
CA LEU A 54 5.46 -2.66 -4.45
C LEU A 54 5.96 -2.31 -3.05
N ALA A 55 6.23 -1.03 -2.82
CA ALA A 55 6.52 -0.53 -1.48
C ALA A 55 5.18 -0.34 -0.75
N SER A 56 5.03 -1.00 0.40
CA SER A 56 4.10 -0.53 1.41
C SER A 56 4.74 0.72 2.02
N ALA A 57 3.97 1.78 2.22
CA ALA A 57 4.48 2.91 2.99
C ALA A 57 4.90 2.39 4.38
N PRO A 58 6.03 2.84 4.95
CA PRO A 58 6.29 2.55 6.36
C PRO A 58 5.06 2.98 7.16
N SER A 59 4.50 2.07 7.97
CA SER A 59 3.45 2.39 8.93
C SER A 59 4.02 3.35 9.95
N SER A 60 4.12 4.63 9.62
CA SER A 60 4.60 5.68 10.51
C SER A 60 4.15 7.05 10.04
N ARG A 61 3.61 7.78 11.01
CA ARG A 61 3.07 9.14 11.00
C ARG A 61 1.70 9.28 10.36
N ALA A 62 0.72 9.35 11.26
CA ALA A 62 -0.43 10.22 11.16
C ALA A 62 -0.18 11.32 10.12
N SER A 63 -0.82 11.15 8.95
CA SER A 63 -1.04 12.29 8.07
C SER A 63 -1.89 13.25 8.88
N SER A 64 -1.25 14.31 9.37
CA SER A 64 -1.96 15.55 9.64
C SER A 64 -2.57 15.94 8.31
N SER A 65 -3.86 15.67 8.14
CA SER A 65 -4.66 16.31 7.11
C SER A 65 -4.76 17.79 7.47
N SER A 66 -3.70 18.54 7.18
CA SER A 66 -3.83 19.97 6.99
C SER A 66 -4.69 20.16 5.74
N THR A 67 -5.98 20.37 5.91
CA THR A 67 -6.81 21.05 4.91
C THR A 67 -6.43 22.52 4.87
N GLY A 68 -5.17 22.80 4.50
CA GLY A 68 -4.69 24.11 4.09
C GLY A 68 -4.95 24.27 2.60
N GLY A 69 -6.21 24.48 2.23
CA GLY A 69 -6.59 24.85 0.87
C GLY A 69 -6.20 26.30 0.59
N LEU A 70 -5.03 26.51 -0.02
CA LEU A 70 -4.70 27.76 -0.71
C LEU A 70 -5.59 27.89 -1.95
N SER A 71 -6.74 28.51 -1.79
CA SER A 71 -7.56 28.98 -2.92
C SER A 71 -6.90 30.23 -3.51
N ARG A 72 -6.37 30.09 -4.74
CA ARG A 72 -5.95 31.23 -5.56
C ARG A 72 -7.20 31.97 -6.01
N GLN A 73 -7.47 33.13 -5.41
CA GLN A 73 -8.45 34.08 -5.93
C GLN A 73 -7.94 34.68 -7.25
N ALA A 74 -8.66 34.38 -8.33
CA ALA A 74 -8.68 35.21 -9.52
C ALA A 74 -9.43 36.52 -9.22
N SER A 75 -8.94 37.61 -9.80
CA SER A 75 -9.35 38.99 -9.56
C SER A 75 -10.70 39.36 -10.20
N LEU A 76 -11.37 40.36 -9.60
CA LEU A 76 -12.42 41.30 -10.08
C LEU A 76 -13.83 41.14 -9.44
N PRO A 77 -14.63 42.23 -9.31
CA PRO A 77 -14.34 43.47 -8.60
C PRO A 77 -15.30 43.71 -7.41
N ALA A 78 -14.95 44.71 -6.60
CA ALA A 78 -15.55 45.08 -5.32
C ALA A 78 -17.08 45.23 -5.32
N ARG A 79 -17.74 44.58 -4.35
CA ARG A 79 -19.03 45.02 -3.81
C ARG A 79 -18.96 44.98 -2.29
N ALA A 80 -19.19 46.14 -1.68
CA ALA A 80 -19.00 46.43 -0.28
C ALA A 80 -19.78 45.49 0.64
N VAL A 81 -19.06 44.79 1.53
CA VAL A 81 -19.62 44.20 2.74
C VAL A 81 -18.72 44.65 3.89
N ALA A 82 -19.35 45.10 4.97
CA ALA A 82 -18.74 45.77 6.10
C ALA A 82 -17.47 45.06 6.60
N ARG A 83 -16.40 45.82 6.81
CA ARG A 83 -15.22 45.40 7.58
C ARG A 83 -15.67 45.18 9.02
N GLU A 84 -15.96 43.95 9.40
CA GLU A 84 -15.83 43.55 10.81
C GLU A 84 -14.34 43.65 11.16
N THR A 85 -14.00 44.56 12.06
CA THR A 85 -12.69 44.60 12.69
C THR A 85 -12.43 43.26 13.37
N PRO A 86 -11.26 42.63 13.19
CA PRO A 86 -10.94 41.38 13.88
C PRO A 86 -11.05 41.59 15.39
N GLU A 87 -11.86 40.76 16.05
CA GLU A 87 -12.10 40.81 17.49
C GLU A 87 -10.78 40.68 18.26
N ALA A 88 -10.57 41.50 19.30
CA ALA A 88 -9.33 41.48 20.06
C ALA A 88 -9.15 40.12 20.76
N PRO A 89 -7.95 39.52 20.78
CA PRO A 89 -7.73 38.19 21.37
C PRO A 89 -8.16 38.07 22.83
N VAL A 90 -8.06 39.16 23.60
CA VAL A 90 -8.51 39.22 25.00
C VAL A 90 -10.04 39.11 25.13
N ASP A 91 -10.79 39.68 24.19
CA ASP A 91 -12.26 39.62 24.18
C ASP A 91 -12.73 38.21 23.81
N VAL A 92 -12.08 37.60 22.82
CA VAL A 92 -12.30 36.19 22.45
C VAL A 92 -12.00 35.26 23.63
N PHE A 93 -10.88 35.49 24.33
CA PHE A 93 -10.52 34.72 25.52
C PHE A 93 -11.59 34.84 26.62
N ASN A 94 -11.94 36.07 27.01
CA ASN A 94 -12.90 36.30 28.10
C ASN A 94 -14.30 35.75 27.77
N ARG A 95 -14.76 35.92 26.52
CA ARG A 95 -16.02 35.37 26.06
C ARG A 95 -16.04 33.86 26.17
N THR A 96 -15.01 33.21 25.65
CA THR A 96 -14.93 31.75 25.58
C THR A 96 -14.70 31.13 26.96
N MET A 97 -13.92 31.78 27.83
CA MET A 97 -13.67 31.32 29.18
C MET A 97 -14.94 31.27 30.04
N ARG A 98 -15.97 32.10 29.75
CA ARG A 98 -17.28 31.99 30.40
C ARG A 98 -17.95 30.65 30.11
N HIS A 99 -17.85 30.15 28.88
CA HIS A 99 -18.38 28.82 28.53
C HIS A 99 -17.59 27.72 29.23
N VAL A 100 -16.26 27.83 29.29
CA VAL A 100 -15.39 26.88 30.01
C VAL A 100 -15.73 26.82 31.50
N ASN A 101 -15.97 27.97 32.14
CA ASN A 101 -16.35 28.04 33.54
C ASN A 101 -17.75 27.45 33.80
N ALA A 102 -18.71 27.71 32.91
CA ALA A 102 -20.04 27.12 32.99
C ALA A 102 -19.97 25.59 32.87
N TRP A 103 -19.20 25.08 31.91
CA TRP A 103 -18.94 23.65 31.77
C TRP A 103 -18.28 23.06 33.01
N ARG A 104 -17.23 23.70 33.56
CA ARG A 104 -16.55 23.24 34.78
C ARG A 104 -17.54 23.04 35.93
N ALA A 105 -18.44 24.01 36.15
CA ALA A 105 -19.45 23.92 37.20
C ALA A 105 -20.42 22.74 36.99
N VAL A 106 -20.80 22.47 35.73
CA VAL A 106 -21.61 21.29 35.38
C VAL A 106 -20.84 20.01 35.63
N ALA A 107 -19.60 19.91 35.16
CA ALA A 107 -18.76 18.72 35.35
C ALA A 107 -18.51 18.40 36.83
N GLU A 108 -18.27 19.41 37.67
CA GLU A 108 -18.13 19.25 39.12
C GLU A 108 -19.43 18.78 39.79
N ARG A 109 -20.59 19.30 39.33
CA ARG A 109 -21.90 18.88 39.82
C ARG A 109 -22.17 17.42 39.46
N GLU A 110 -21.95 17.03 38.20
CA GLU A 110 -22.17 15.66 37.74
C GLU A 110 -21.22 14.69 38.43
N ARG A 111 -19.95 15.06 38.65
CA ARG A 111 -19.01 14.24 39.43
C ARG A 111 -19.48 14.00 40.86
N LYS A 112 -20.08 15.01 41.51
CA LYS A 112 -20.67 14.86 42.86
C LYS A 112 -21.88 13.94 42.85
N LEU A 113 -22.70 14.01 41.80
CA LEU A 113 -23.87 13.14 41.64
C LEU A 113 -23.45 11.69 41.36
N GLU A 114 -22.49 11.49 40.46
CA GLU A 114 -21.93 10.17 40.14
C GLU A 114 -21.29 9.49 41.35
N ALA A 115 -20.68 10.26 42.27
CA ALA A 115 -20.15 9.75 43.52
C ALA A 115 -21.24 9.19 44.48
N LEU A 116 -22.51 9.55 44.28
CA LEU A 116 -23.64 8.97 45.02
C LEU A 116 -24.14 7.66 44.40
N GLY A 117 -23.76 7.37 43.15
CA GLY A 117 -24.18 6.22 42.38
C GLY A 117 -24.47 6.59 40.91
N PRO A 118 -24.32 5.65 39.96
CA PRO A 118 -24.58 5.90 38.54
C PRO A 118 -26.03 6.31 38.24
N GLU A 119 -26.99 5.88 39.07
CA GLU A 119 -28.42 6.23 39.01
C GLU A 119 -28.71 7.70 39.34
N HIS A 120 -27.78 8.39 40.01
CA HIS A 120 -27.92 9.79 40.38
C HIS A 120 -27.35 10.74 39.32
N LYS A 121 -26.68 10.21 38.29
CA LYS A 121 -26.10 11.01 37.20
C LYS A 121 -27.22 11.72 36.42
N GLY A 122 -27.12 13.05 36.32
CA GLY A 122 -28.19 13.91 35.79
C GLY A 122 -28.13 14.10 34.28
N LEU A 123 -26.97 13.87 33.66
CA LEU A 123 -26.79 13.95 32.22
C LEU A 123 -26.86 12.58 31.54
N SER A 124 -27.51 12.53 30.37
CA SER A 124 -27.38 11.38 29.47
C SER A 124 -25.97 11.34 28.86
N PRO A 125 -25.49 10.16 28.44
CA PRO A 125 -24.18 10.03 27.78
C PRO A 125 -24.01 10.96 26.57
N GLU A 126 -25.06 11.17 25.77
CA GLU A 126 -25.03 12.05 24.60
C GLU A 126 -24.85 13.52 24.98
N ARG A 127 -25.48 13.95 26.08
CA ARG A 127 -25.35 15.33 26.57
C ARG A 127 -23.98 15.55 27.20
N GLU A 128 -23.52 14.60 28.00
CA GLU A 128 -22.19 14.65 28.62
C GLU A 128 -21.09 14.69 27.56
N MET A 129 -21.19 13.86 26.51
CA MET A 129 -20.23 13.84 25.42
C MET A 129 -20.23 15.15 24.61
N ARG A 130 -21.41 15.71 24.34
CA ARG A 130 -21.53 17.01 23.68
C ARG A 130 -20.87 18.12 24.50
N TYR A 131 -21.16 18.17 25.79
CA TYR A 131 -20.54 19.15 26.70
C TYR A 131 -19.02 19.00 26.75
N ALA A 132 -18.49 17.77 26.77
CA ALA A 132 -17.06 17.52 26.72
C ALA A 132 -16.44 18.04 25.40
N CYS A 133 -17.06 17.76 24.26
CA CYS A 133 -16.58 18.23 22.95
C CYS A 133 -16.62 19.77 22.83
N ASP A 134 -17.71 20.39 23.27
CA ASP A 134 -17.87 21.86 23.27
C ASP A 134 -16.84 22.53 24.20
N ALA A 135 -16.54 21.89 25.34
CA ALA A 135 -15.51 22.33 26.26
C ALA A 135 -14.11 22.23 25.64
N ILE A 136 -13.77 21.11 24.99
CA ILE A 136 -12.50 20.94 24.26
C ILE A 136 -12.31 22.08 23.24
N ALA A 137 -13.32 22.33 22.40
CA ALA A 137 -13.26 23.39 21.39
C ALA A 137 -13.09 24.79 22.02
N SER A 138 -13.82 25.07 23.11
CA SER A 138 -13.73 26.32 23.85
C SER A 138 -12.36 26.51 24.49
N ILE A 139 -11.81 25.48 25.13
CA ILE A 139 -10.49 25.50 25.77
C ILE A 139 -9.38 25.70 24.72
N GLN A 140 -9.47 25.01 23.59
CA GLN A 140 -8.52 25.19 22.47
C GLN A 140 -8.55 26.61 21.92
N THR A 141 -9.75 27.21 21.80
CA THR A 141 -9.91 28.61 21.40
C THR A 141 -9.25 29.56 22.42
N CYS A 142 -9.43 29.32 23.73
CA CYS A 142 -8.73 30.08 24.77
C CYS A 142 -7.19 29.93 24.67
N LEU A 143 -6.68 28.73 24.43
CA LEU A 143 -5.23 28.48 24.26
C LEU A 143 -4.68 29.20 23.01
N GLN A 144 -5.44 29.23 21.91
CA GLN A 144 -5.06 29.97 20.70
C GLN A 144 -5.07 31.48 20.93
N ALA A 145 -6.08 32.00 21.63
CA ALA A 145 -6.16 33.41 22.01
C ALA A 145 -4.98 33.81 22.92
N LEU A 146 -4.63 32.99 23.92
CA LEU A 146 -3.43 33.19 24.75
C LEU A 146 -2.15 33.23 23.91
N ALA A 147 -1.99 32.31 22.98
CA ALA A 147 -0.84 32.30 22.08
C ALA A 147 -0.81 33.52 21.14
N ALA A 148 -1.96 34.09 20.77
CA ALA A 148 -2.05 35.34 20.02
C ALA A 148 -1.65 36.55 20.88
N MET A 149 -2.17 36.66 22.12
CA MET A 149 -1.79 37.72 23.07
C MET A 149 -0.29 37.71 23.36
N LYS A 150 0.32 36.52 23.58
CA LYS A 150 1.78 36.39 23.75
C LYS A 150 2.57 36.91 22.55
N ARG A 151 2.11 36.64 21.32
CA ARG A 151 2.78 37.09 20.08
C ARG A 151 2.64 38.58 19.84
N GLN A 152 1.49 39.15 20.20
CA GLN A 152 1.20 40.58 20.00
C GLN A 152 1.71 41.46 21.15
N GLN A 153 2.18 40.85 22.25
CA GLN A 153 2.59 41.54 23.49
C GLN A 153 1.46 42.34 24.15
N GLU A 154 0.20 41.99 23.86
CA GLU A 154 -1.02 42.61 24.41
C GLU A 154 -1.48 41.85 25.66
N ILE A 155 -0.58 41.67 26.63
CA ILE A 155 -0.90 40.98 27.87
C ILE A 155 -1.39 42.02 28.90
N PRO A 156 -2.59 41.85 29.49
CA PRO A 156 -3.06 42.73 30.55
C PRO A 156 -2.07 42.82 31.72
N PRO A 157 -1.83 44.00 32.30
CA PRO A 157 -0.90 44.13 33.42
C PRO A 157 -1.35 43.30 34.63
N GLY A 158 -0.43 42.48 35.17
CA GLY A 158 -0.69 41.58 36.30
C GLY A 158 -1.29 40.21 35.96
N TRP A 159 -1.45 39.87 34.67
CA TRP A 159 -1.89 38.54 34.26
C TRP A 159 -0.78 37.48 34.35
N ASP A 160 -1.03 36.42 35.13
CA ASP A 160 -0.24 35.19 35.08
C ASP A 160 -0.64 34.34 33.87
N VAL A 161 -0.01 34.64 32.73
CA VAL A 161 -0.32 33.96 31.46
C VAL A 161 0.08 32.48 31.50
N ASP A 162 1.16 32.14 32.19
CA ASP A 162 1.68 30.78 32.25
C ASP A 162 0.85 29.92 33.20
N GLY A 163 0.38 30.47 34.33
CA GLY A 163 -0.60 29.82 35.20
C GLY A 163 -1.94 29.58 34.51
N ARG A 164 -2.41 30.53 33.70
CA ARG A 164 -3.64 30.36 32.90
C ARG A 164 -3.49 29.31 31.81
N GLU A 165 -2.34 29.27 31.15
CA GLU A 165 -2.04 28.22 30.17
C GLU A 165 -2.02 26.83 30.85
N ALA A 166 -1.38 26.70 32.01
CA ALA A 166 -1.38 25.46 32.78
C ALA A 166 -2.80 25.02 33.21
N GLU A 167 -3.62 25.96 33.69
CA GLU A 167 -5.02 25.71 34.07
C GLU A 167 -5.84 25.20 32.87
N LEU A 168 -5.69 25.83 31.70
CA LEU A 168 -6.42 25.41 30.49
C LEU A 168 -5.99 24.04 30.00
N LEU A 169 -4.70 23.70 30.07
CA LEU A 169 -4.21 22.37 29.73
C LEU A 169 -4.77 21.30 30.69
N GLN A 170 -4.90 21.63 31.97
CA GLN A 170 -5.54 20.75 32.96
C GLN A 170 -7.03 20.56 32.69
N LEU A 171 -7.74 21.62 32.30
CA LEU A 171 -9.14 21.47 31.88
C LEU A 171 -9.29 20.66 30.59
N LEU A 172 -8.33 20.80 29.67
CA LEU A 172 -8.35 20.10 28.40
C LEU A 172 -8.25 18.58 28.61
N ILE A 173 -7.35 18.11 29.49
CA ILE A 173 -7.26 16.69 29.84
C ILE A 173 -8.53 16.20 30.54
N VAL A 174 -9.10 16.98 31.47
CA VAL A 174 -10.35 16.60 32.16
C VAL A 174 -11.52 16.49 31.17
N ALA A 175 -11.64 17.42 30.22
CA ALA A 175 -12.68 17.36 29.20
C ALA A 175 -12.52 16.13 28.30
N ALA A 176 -11.28 15.82 27.88
CA ALA A 176 -11.00 14.64 27.09
C ALA A 176 -11.25 13.34 27.86
N ASP A 177 -10.84 13.26 29.13
CA ASP A 177 -11.10 12.11 30.02
C ASP A 177 -12.60 11.83 30.16
N ILE A 178 -13.40 12.86 30.45
CA ILE A 178 -14.87 12.73 30.55
C ILE A 178 -15.43 12.16 29.24
N GLY A 179 -15.06 12.74 28.09
CA GLY A 179 -15.55 12.28 26.80
C GLY A 179 -15.17 10.83 26.48
N VAL A 180 -13.92 10.45 26.75
CA VAL A 180 -13.44 9.08 26.56
C VAL A 180 -14.16 8.11 27.49
N CYS A 181 -14.31 8.43 28.77
CA CYS A 181 -15.03 7.62 29.75
C CYS A 181 -16.48 7.37 29.32
N THR A 182 -17.23 8.44 29.04
CA THR A 182 -18.65 8.37 28.68
C THR A 182 -18.88 7.47 27.47
N ARG A 183 -18.06 7.60 26.43
CA ARG A 183 -18.23 6.79 25.22
C ARG A 183 -17.78 5.35 25.43
N HIS A 184 -16.73 5.11 26.21
CA HIS A 184 -16.29 3.76 26.59
C HIS A 184 -17.36 3.03 27.41
N GLU A 185 -17.99 3.69 28.39
CA GLU A 185 -19.12 3.13 29.15
C GLU A 185 -20.31 2.78 28.25
N THR A 186 -20.59 3.62 27.25
CA THR A 186 -21.66 3.36 26.27
C THR A 186 -21.36 2.10 25.45
N LEU A 187 -20.12 1.95 24.97
CA LEU A 187 -19.68 0.76 24.24
C LEU A 187 -19.75 -0.51 25.08
N ASN A 188 -19.35 -0.42 26.35
CA ASN A 188 -19.38 -1.56 27.27
C ASN A 188 -20.80 -2.01 27.57
N LYS A 189 -21.71 -1.06 27.83
CA LYS A 189 -23.14 -1.36 28.02
C LYS A 189 -23.74 -2.06 26.80
N LEU A 190 -23.40 -1.61 25.59
CA LEU A 190 -23.84 -2.26 24.35
C LEU A 190 -23.30 -3.69 24.23
N ALA A 191 -22.02 -3.90 24.55
CA ALA A 191 -21.41 -5.23 24.54
C ALA A 191 -22.06 -6.18 25.57
N ASP A 192 -22.37 -5.68 26.78
CA ASP A 192 -23.03 -6.45 27.83
C ASP A 192 -24.46 -6.84 27.43
N GLN A 193 -25.24 -5.89 26.90
CA GLN A 193 -26.60 -6.14 26.40
C GLN A 193 -26.61 -7.18 25.29
N ASP A 194 -25.63 -7.11 24.40
CA ASP A 194 -25.45 -8.03 23.29
C ASP A 194 -25.00 -9.43 23.74
N ALA A 195 -24.20 -9.53 24.81
CA ALA A 195 -23.85 -10.81 25.44
C ALA A 195 -25.08 -11.48 26.08
N VAL A 196 -25.91 -10.70 26.78
CA VAL A 196 -27.19 -11.16 27.36
C VAL A 196 -28.15 -11.62 26.26
N PHE A 197 -28.31 -10.82 25.21
CA PHE A 197 -29.16 -11.17 24.07
C PHE A 197 -28.78 -12.52 23.45
N ARG A 198 -27.49 -12.79 23.26
CA ARG A 198 -27.04 -14.09 22.73
C ARG A 198 -27.26 -15.23 23.70
N ALA A 199 -26.97 -15.04 24.99
CA ALA A 199 -27.19 -16.08 26.00
C ALA A 199 -28.66 -16.52 26.06
N GLN A 200 -29.60 -15.56 25.97
CA GLN A 200 -31.03 -15.85 25.95
C GLN A 200 -31.43 -16.68 24.71
N ARG A 201 -30.87 -16.34 23.54
CA ARG A 201 -31.20 -17.03 22.27
C ARG A 201 -30.61 -18.44 22.19
N SER A 202 -29.42 -18.66 22.76
CA SER A 202 -28.84 -20.00 22.89
C SER A 202 -29.62 -20.87 23.87
N GLY A 203 -30.10 -20.30 25.00
CA GLY A 203 -30.92 -21.03 25.98
C GLY A 203 -32.31 -21.42 25.46
N THR A 204 -32.93 -20.60 24.61
CA THR A 204 -34.21 -20.95 23.96
C THR A 204 -34.05 -22.08 22.92
N ALA A 205 -32.93 -22.12 22.20
CA ALA A 205 -32.66 -23.20 21.23
C ALA A 205 -32.45 -24.56 21.92
N GLU A 206 -31.82 -24.59 23.11
CA GLU A 206 -31.66 -25.81 23.90
C GLU A 206 -32.99 -26.27 24.52
N ALA A 207 -33.85 -25.34 24.96
CA ALA A 207 -35.18 -25.66 25.51
C ALA A 207 -36.16 -26.22 24.45
N GLU A 208 -36.09 -25.74 23.20
CA GLU A 208 -36.88 -26.28 22.09
C GLU A 208 -36.43 -27.69 21.67
N THR A 209 -35.14 -28.04 21.84
CA THR A 209 -34.64 -29.39 21.55
C THR A 209 -34.93 -30.44 22.63
N VAL A 210 -35.33 -30.04 23.84
CA VAL A 210 -35.64 -30.98 24.95
C VAL A 210 -37.12 -31.38 25.00
N SER A 211 -37.99 -30.72 24.23
CA SER A 211 -39.40 -31.13 24.09
C SER A 211 -39.58 -32.14 22.95
N GLY A 212 -38.95 -33.31 23.09
CA GLY A 212 -39.23 -34.51 22.30
C GLY A 212 -40.30 -35.39 22.98
N PRO A 213 -41.03 -36.23 22.20
CA PRO A 213 -42.37 -36.68 22.55
C PRO A 213 -42.35 -37.97 23.36
N ASP A 214 -42.15 -37.91 24.68
CA ASP A 214 -42.49 -39.04 25.55
C ASP A 214 -42.67 -38.59 27.01
N GLY A 215 -43.92 -38.41 27.40
CA GLY A 215 -44.37 -38.16 28.77
C GLY A 215 -45.89 -38.42 28.87
N PRO A 216 -46.37 -39.14 29.90
CA PRO A 216 -47.56 -39.98 29.81
C PRO A 216 -48.89 -39.21 29.82
N ARG A 217 -49.85 -39.70 29.02
CA ARG A 217 -51.27 -39.31 29.04
C ARG A 217 -51.91 -39.52 30.41
N PRO A 218 -52.73 -38.57 30.89
CA PRO A 218 -53.96 -38.89 31.56
C PRO A 218 -55.14 -38.58 30.63
N ASP A 219 -55.97 -39.59 30.40
CA ASP A 219 -57.30 -39.43 29.82
C ASP A 219 -58.16 -38.55 30.75
N THR A 220 -58.93 -37.62 30.19
CA THR A 220 -60.39 -37.46 30.42
C THR A 220 -60.90 -36.35 29.49
N ILE A 221 -62.00 -36.65 28.80
CA ILE A 221 -62.76 -35.74 27.94
C ILE A 221 -63.56 -34.78 28.82
N GLU A 222 -63.39 -33.47 28.64
CA GLU A 222 -64.43 -32.45 28.81
C GLU A 222 -63.93 -31.12 28.20
N GLU A 223 -64.57 -30.67 27.12
CA GLU A 223 -64.58 -29.25 26.74
C GLU A 223 -65.55 -28.52 27.68
N PRO A 224 -65.18 -27.32 28.18
CA PRO A 224 -65.84 -26.14 27.64
C PRO A 224 -64.94 -24.88 27.52
N GLU A 225 -65.14 -24.17 26.39
CA GLU A 225 -65.10 -22.72 26.13
C GLU A 225 -63.85 -21.85 26.46
N PRO A 226 -63.58 -20.80 25.64
CA PRO A 226 -62.26 -20.25 25.44
C PRO A 226 -61.99 -19.03 26.34
N ALA A 227 -60.99 -19.12 27.21
CA ALA A 227 -60.48 -17.98 27.96
C ALA A 227 -58.96 -17.85 27.79
N GLY A 228 -58.55 -16.96 26.88
CA GLY A 228 -57.37 -16.12 27.05
C GLY A 228 -56.02 -16.81 27.22
N ALA A 229 -55.66 -17.77 26.37
CA ALA A 229 -54.26 -18.02 26.09
C ALA A 229 -53.79 -17.00 25.06
N THR A 230 -53.21 -15.91 25.54
CA THR A 230 -52.48 -14.94 24.72
C THR A 230 -51.45 -15.72 23.90
N ALA A 231 -51.73 -15.91 22.61
CA ALA A 231 -50.74 -16.37 21.66
C ALA A 231 -49.49 -15.47 21.81
N PRO A 232 -48.27 -16.03 21.84
CA PRO A 232 -47.08 -15.19 21.76
C PRO A 232 -47.20 -14.32 20.53
N SER A 233 -47.10 -13.02 20.73
CA SER A 233 -47.29 -12.03 19.67
C SER A 233 -46.27 -12.28 18.54
N PRO A 234 -46.62 -12.04 17.27
CA PRO A 234 -45.75 -12.28 16.10
C PRO A 234 -44.47 -11.41 16.07
N SER A 235 -44.19 -10.64 17.13
CA SER A 235 -43.04 -9.77 17.30
C SER A 235 -41.75 -10.48 17.76
N GLU A 236 -41.81 -11.73 18.23
CA GLU A 236 -40.63 -12.40 18.82
C GLU A 236 -39.61 -12.91 17.78
N HIS A 237 -39.98 -13.01 16.50
CA HIS A 237 -39.06 -13.47 15.44
C HIS A 237 -38.15 -12.37 14.84
N THR A 238 -38.24 -11.11 15.29
CA THR A 238 -37.48 -9.99 14.68
C THR A 238 -36.67 -9.16 15.70
N ALA A 239 -36.34 -9.71 16.86
CA ALA A 239 -35.41 -9.03 17.77
C ALA A 239 -33.99 -9.06 17.17
N ILE A 240 -33.41 -7.89 16.93
CA ILE A 240 -32.05 -7.71 16.41
C ILE A 240 -31.14 -7.40 17.61
N SER A 241 -29.92 -7.93 17.61
CA SER A 241 -28.94 -7.61 18.65
C SER A 241 -28.66 -6.09 18.71
N PRO A 242 -28.38 -5.51 19.89
CA PRO A 242 -27.96 -4.11 20.03
C PRO A 242 -26.76 -3.74 19.14
N LEU A 243 -25.78 -4.63 18.98
CA LEU A 243 -24.65 -4.40 18.08
C LEU A 243 -25.07 -4.43 16.62
N SER A 244 -25.91 -5.39 16.23
CA SER A 244 -26.44 -5.46 14.86
C SER A 244 -27.35 -4.26 14.51
N ALA A 245 -27.98 -3.63 15.50
CA ALA A 245 -28.67 -2.36 15.31
C ALA A 245 -27.68 -1.22 15.03
N LEU A 246 -26.60 -1.13 15.80
CA LEU A 246 -25.54 -0.14 15.59
C LEU A 246 -24.83 -0.31 14.23
N GLU A 247 -24.60 -1.54 13.78
CA GLU A 247 -24.01 -1.86 12.47
C GLU A 247 -24.85 -1.33 11.30
N ARG A 248 -26.17 -1.17 11.49
CA ARG A 248 -27.09 -0.60 10.50
C ARG A 248 -27.16 0.93 10.54
N GLU A 249 -26.47 1.56 11.49
CA GLU A 249 -26.40 3.01 11.65
C GLU A 249 -24.96 3.55 11.46
N PRO A 250 -24.40 3.50 10.24
CA PRO A 250 -23.04 3.96 9.99
C PRO A 250 -22.83 5.45 10.34
N GLY A 251 -23.88 6.27 10.26
CA GLY A 251 -23.84 7.67 10.69
C GLY A 251 -23.60 7.84 12.19
N THR A 252 -24.18 6.97 13.03
CA THR A 252 -23.97 6.98 14.48
C THR A 252 -22.53 6.59 14.81
N ILE A 253 -22.00 5.53 14.18
CA ILE A 253 -20.61 5.10 14.33
C ILE A 253 -19.64 6.23 13.92
N GLN A 254 -19.88 6.88 12.77
CA GLN A 254 -19.06 8.00 12.31
C GLN A 254 -19.09 9.20 13.26
N ALA A 255 -20.26 9.52 13.83
CA ALA A 255 -20.38 10.58 14.83
C ALA A 255 -19.56 10.26 16.08
N TRP A 256 -19.60 9.02 16.58
CA TRP A 256 -18.80 8.60 17.75
C TRP A 256 -17.30 8.54 17.45
N LEU A 257 -16.90 8.20 16.22
CA LEU A 257 -15.51 8.30 15.78
C LEU A 257 -15.01 9.76 15.72
N ALA A 258 -15.86 10.69 15.28
CA ALA A 258 -15.53 12.13 15.26
C ALA A 258 -15.35 12.70 16.69
N GLU A 259 -16.22 12.27 17.59
CA GLU A 259 -16.16 12.52 19.02
C GLU A 259 -14.85 12.03 19.66
N PHE A 260 -14.47 10.76 19.44
CA PHE A 260 -13.15 10.25 19.86
C PHE A 260 -12.00 11.01 19.20
N THR A 261 -12.14 11.40 17.93
CA THR A 261 -11.11 12.18 17.22
C THR A 261 -10.86 13.54 17.89
N SER A 262 -11.91 14.19 18.40
CA SER A 262 -11.81 15.43 19.18
C SER A 262 -11.01 15.21 20.47
N CYS A 263 -11.37 14.17 21.24
CA CYS A 263 -10.68 13.80 22.48
C CYS A 263 -9.21 13.42 22.24
N ARG A 264 -8.95 12.57 21.24
CA ARG A 264 -7.60 12.19 20.81
C ARG A 264 -6.76 13.41 20.48
N SER A 265 -7.30 14.36 19.71
CA SER A 265 -6.59 15.57 19.29
C SER A 265 -6.19 16.46 20.46
N ALA A 266 -7.05 16.55 21.48
CA ALA A 266 -6.78 17.25 22.74
C ALA A 266 -5.64 16.59 23.53
N LEU A 267 -5.68 15.26 23.69
CA LEU A 267 -4.66 14.49 24.41
C LEU A 267 -3.30 14.56 23.71
N ASP A 268 -3.31 14.43 22.38
CA ASP A 268 -2.16 14.61 21.51
C ASP A 268 -1.49 15.98 21.66
N GLN A 269 -2.28 17.04 21.84
CA GLN A 269 -1.77 18.38 22.08
C GLN A 269 -0.98 18.46 23.39
N ILE A 270 -1.46 17.78 24.44
CA ILE A 270 -0.81 17.73 25.75
C ILE A 270 0.49 16.91 25.68
N ILE A 271 0.42 15.71 25.10
CA ILE A 271 1.59 14.82 24.92
C ILE A 271 2.68 15.54 24.14
N ARG A 272 2.35 16.13 22.98
CA ARG A 272 3.32 16.87 22.16
C ARG A 272 3.94 18.05 22.90
N ARG A 273 3.18 18.76 23.73
CA ARG A 273 3.68 19.90 24.51
C ARG A 273 4.62 19.45 25.63
N ALA A 274 4.32 18.33 26.28
CA ALA A 274 5.18 17.76 27.32
C ALA A 274 6.54 17.29 26.75
N GLU A 275 6.54 16.79 25.51
CA GLU A 275 7.76 16.30 24.82
C GLU A 275 8.69 17.41 24.32
N VAL A 276 8.19 18.65 24.16
CA VAL A 276 9.00 19.76 23.66
C VAL A 276 9.70 20.49 24.81
N CYS A 277 11.04 20.41 24.84
CA CYS A 277 11.85 21.22 25.75
C CYS A 277 11.73 22.71 25.39
N GLY A 278 11.23 23.54 26.33
CA GLY A 278 11.20 25.00 26.15
C GLY A 278 9.96 25.71 26.70
N ALA A 279 9.00 25.00 27.29
CA ALA A 279 7.89 25.64 27.99
C ALA A 279 8.37 26.34 29.28
N PRO A 280 7.69 27.42 29.72
CA PRO A 280 7.92 28.02 31.03
C PRO A 280 7.82 26.98 32.15
N ARG A 281 8.65 27.12 33.20
CA ARG A 281 8.80 26.10 34.27
C ARG A 281 7.46 25.68 34.90
N THR A 282 6.54 26.63 35.11
CA THR A 282 5.19 26.37 35.64
C THR A 282 4.40 25.45 34.71
N VAL A 283 4.39 25.76 33.41
CA VAL A 283 3.69 24.99 32.38
C VAL A 283 4.31 23.60 32.22
N GLN A 284 5.64 23.52 32.19
CA GLN A 284 6.35 22.24 32.09
C GLN A 284 6.04 21.33 33.29
N THR A 285 6.05 21.87 34.50
CA THR A 285 5.74 21.09 35.73
C THR A 285 4.31 20.53 35.68
N ALA A 286 3.35 21.34 35.21
CA ALA A 286 1.98 20.88 35.01
C ALA A 286 1.90 19.77 33.94
N LEU A 287 2.57 19.95 32.80
CA LEU A 287 2.63 18.97 31.72
C LEU A 287 3.23 17.63 32.18
N ASP A 288 4.35 17.66 32.91
CA ASP A 288 5.00 16.46 33.44
C ASP A 288 4.09 15.68 34.41
N THR A 289 3.28 16.42 35.19
CA THR A 289 2.29 15.84 36.10
C THR A 289 1.11 15.20 35.35
N MET A 290 0.66 15.83 34.26
CA MET A 290 -0.48 15.37 33.46
C MET A 290 -0.13 14.25 32.46
N LEU A 291 1.13 14.16 32.03
CA LEU A 291 1.57 13.27 30.95
C LEU A 291 1.14 11.80 31.14
N PRO A 292 1.30 11.16 32.33
CA PRO A 292 0.85 9.78 32.51
C PRO A 292 -0.66 9.59 32.28
N ASN A 293 -1.49 10.52 32.78
CA ASN A 293 -2.94 10.49 32.56
C ASN A 293 -3.26 10.70 31.08
N ALA A 294 -2.57 11.64 30.41
CA ALA A 294 -2.82 11.91 28.99
C ALA A 294 -2.51 10.70 28.11
N ILE A 295 -1.44 9.95 28.41
CA ILE A 295 -1.09 8.69 27.74
C ILE A 295 -2.18 7.64 27.99
N TYR A 296 -2.62 7.48 29.24
CA TYR A 296 -3.66 6.51 29.60
C TYR A 296 -5.00 6.81 28.93
N ASP A 297 -5.44 8.07 28.94
CA ASP A 297 -6.67 8.51 28.28
C ASP A 297 -6.58 8.31 26.77
N LYS A 298 -5.39 8.54 26.20
CA LYS A 298 -5.15 8.29 24.76
C LYS A 298 -5.25 6.80 24.45
N LEU A 299 -4.71 5.92 25.29
CA LEU A 299 -4.84 4.46 25.11
C LEU A 299 -6.31 4.03 25.13
N ARG A 300 -7.11 4.53 26.07
CA ARG A 300 -8.56 4.26 26.14
C ARG A 300 -9.30 4.80 24.93
N CYS A 301 -8.94 6.00 24.48
CA CYS A 301 -9.48 6.59 23.25
C CYS A 301 -9.17 5.72 22.02
N CYS A 302 -7.91 5.26 21.86
CA CYS A 302 -7.51 4.39 20.76
C CYS A 302 -8.24 3.04 20.80
N SER A 303 -8.43 2.46 21.99
CA SER A 303 -9.21 1.23 22.17
C SER A 303 -10.68 1.42 21.77
N GLY A 304 -11.31 2.53 22.17
CA GLY A 304 -12.68 2.85 21.73
C GLY A 304 -12.80 3.04 20.21
N MET A 305 -11.82 3.72 19.59
CA MET A 305 -11.77 3.88 18.13
C MET A 305 -11.54 2.55 17.41
N GLN A 306 -10.66 1.69 17.94
CA GLN A 306 -10.41 0.34 17.43
C GLN A 306 -11.70 -0.48 17.43
N ALA A 307 -12.46 -0.49 18.53
CA ALA A 307 -13.72 -1.20 18.62
C ALA A 307 -14.74 -0.72 17.57
N LEU A 308 -14.89 0.61 17.39
CA LEU A 308 -15.81 1.17 16.40
C LEU A 308 -15.41 0.90 14.96
N HIS A 309 -14.12 1.04 14.63
CA HIS A 309 -13.63 0.66 13.31
C HIS A 309 -13.80 -0.83 13.05
N GLY A 310 -13.70 -1.67 14.09
CA GLY A 310 -13.91 -3.10 13.97
C GLY A 310 -15.36 -3.47 13.67
N ILE A 311 -16.32 -2.82 14.34
CA ILE A 311 -17.75 -2.96 14.04
C ILE A 311 -18.04 -2.52 12.60
N LEU A 312 -17.50 -1.37 12.17
CA LEU A 312 -17.70 -0.87 10.81
C LEU A 312 -17.13 -1.83 9.75
N ALA A 313 -15.96 -2.40 10.00
CA ALA A 313 -15.33 -3.35 9.11
C ALA A 313 -16.15 -4.64 8.98
N ALA A 314 -16.60 -5.23 10.09
CA ALA A 314 -17.48 -6.40 10.07
C ALA A 314 -18.79 -6.11 9.32
N ALA A 315 -19.44 -4.98 9.60
CA ALA A 315 -20.66 -4.57 8.91
C ALA A 315 -20.44 -4.39 7.40
N SER A 316 -19.34 -3.75 7.00
CA SER A 316 -19.00 -3.57 5.58
C SER A 316 -18.71 -4.90 4.87
N ALA A 317 -18.00 -5.83 5.53
CA ALA A 317 -17.70 -7.15 5.00
C ALA A 317 -18.99 -7.97 4.81
N ASN A 318 -19.89 -7.97 5.80
CA ASN A 318 -21.19 -8.64 5.70
C ASN A 318 -22.04 -8.09 4.54
N ARG A 319 -22.09 -6.75 4.38
CA ARG A 319 -22.78 -6.13 3.23
C ARG A 319 -22.15 -6.53 1.90
N PHE A 320 -20.82 -6.63 1.85
CA PHE A 320 -20.10 -7.04 0.66
C PHE A 320 -20.34 -8.51 0.30
N VAL A 321 -20.36 -9.42 1.28
CA VAL A 321 -20.72 -10.84 1.08
C VAL A 321 -22.11 -10.95 0.45
N GLU A 322 -23.10 -10.27 1.05
CA GLU A 322 -24.49 -10.31 0.59
C GLU A 322 -24.62 -9.78 -0.83
N LEU A 323 -24.00 -8.64 -1.13
CA LEU A 323 -23.99 -8.07 -2.47
C LEU A 323 -23.28 -8.98 -3.48
N SER A 324 -22.16 -9.60 -3.11
CA SER A 324 -21.42 -10.52 -3.99
C SER A 324 -22.24 -11.76 -4.33
N ARG A 325 -23.02 -12.29 -3.38
CA ARG A 325 -23.94 -13.41 -3.61
C ARG A 325 -25.11 -13.00 -4.51
N GLN A 326 -25.70 -11.83 -4.29
CA GLN A 326 -26.78 -11.28 -5.12
C GLN A 326 -26.34 -11.10 -6.57
N MET A 327 -25.08 -10.69 -6.78
CA MET A 327 -24.50 -10.49 -8.12
C MET A 327 -23.89 -11.77 -8.72
N ALA A 328 -24.04 -12.93 -8.07
CA ALA A 328 -23.50 -14.21 -8.50
C ALA A 328 -21.97 -14.21 -8.73
N LEU A 329 -21.23 -13.58 -7.81
CA LEU A 329 -19.76 -13.53 -7.77
C LEU A 329 -19.24 -14.44 -6.62
N PRO A 330 -19.20 -15.77 -6.80
CA PRO A 330 -18.94 -16.72 -5.72
C PRO A 330 -17.51 -16.62 -5.17
N ASP A 331 -16.52 -16.36 -6.02
CA ASP A 331 -15.12 -16.25 -5.61
C ASP A 331 -14.90 -15.07 -4.65
N LEU A 332 -15.56 -13.93 -4.92
CA LEU A 332 -15.55 -12.77 -4.02
C LEU A 332 -16.29 -13.03 -2.71
N ALA A 333 -17.41 -13.75 -2.75
CA ALA A 333 -18.12 -14.14 -1.54
C ALA A 333 -17.24 -15.02 -0.65
N VAL A 334 -16.53 -16.00 -1.22
CA VAL A 334 -15.58 -16.85 -0.48
C VAL A 334 -14.46 -16.02 0.15
N ARG A 335 -13.88 -15.05 -0.58
CA ARG A 335 -12.84 -14.17 -0.01
C ARG A 335 -13.33 -13.27 1.11
N ALA A 336 -14.56 -12.80 0.99
CA ALA A 336 -15.17 -12.00 2.04
C ALA A 336 -15.49 -12.86 3.28
N ASP A 337 -15.90 -14.11 3.10
CA ASP A 337 -16.04 -15.09 4.18
C ASP A 337 -14.67 -15.41 4.83
N GLU A 338 -13.58 -15.51 4.05
CA GLU A 338 -12.22 -15.64 4.59
C GLU A 338 -11.78 -14.43 5.40
N LEU A 339 -12.16 -13.22 4.99
CA LEU A 339 -11.92 -11.98 5.74
C LEU A 339 -12.65 -12.02 7.09
N LEU A 340 -13.93 -12.39 7.11
CA LEU A 340 -14.71 -12.56 8.33
C LEU A 340 -14.09 -13.65 9.23
N ALA A 341 -13.64 -14.76 8.65
CA ALA A 341 -12.98 -15.83 9.40
C ALA A 341 -11.65 -15.38 10.02
N ALA A 342 -10.81 -14.66 9.27
CA ALA A 342 -9.56 -14.08 9.78
C ALA A 342 -9.85 -13.11 10.94
N TRP A 343 -10.89 -12.30 10.79
CA TRP A 343 -11.37 -11.39 11.82
C TRP A 343 -11.75 -12.13 13.11
N HIS A 344 -12.55 -13.20 13.01
CA HIS A 344 -13.10 -13.91 14.16
C HIS A 344 -12.19 -14.97 14.79
N LYS A 345 -11.23 -15.53 14.03
CA LYS A 345 -10.35 -16.60 14.50
C LYS A 345 -9.19 -16.07 15.33
N GLU A 346 -8.63 -14.91 14.96
CA GLU A 346 -7.43 -14.35 15.58
C GLU A 346 -7.73 -13.25 16.61
N ASN A 347 -9.02 -12.93 16.84
CA ASN A 347 -9.43 -11.80 17.67
C ASN A 347 -9.04 -11.93 19.15
N ALA A 348 -9.17 -13.12 19.77
CA ALA A 348 -9.05 -13.24 21.22
C ALA A 348 -7.67 -12.86 21.77
N ALA A 349 -6.59 -13.24 21.07
CA ALA A 349 -5.23 -12.88 21.47
C ALA A 349 -4.94 -11.39 21.24
N MET A 350 -5.48 -10.82 20.16
CA MET A 350 -5.38 -9.40 19.87
C MET A 350 -6.14 -8.55 20.90
N GLU A 351 -7.37 -8.92 21.27
CA GLU A 351 -8.13 -8.21 22.31
C GLU A 351 -7.43 -8.28 23.66
N ALA A 352 -6.90 -9.46 24.04
CA ALA A 352 -6.13 -9.60 25.27
C ALA A 352 -4.86 -8.72 25.26
N ALA A 353 -4.22 -8.56 24.10
CA ALA A 353 -3.09 -7.64 23.94
C ALA A 353 -3.53 -6.18 24.07
N VAL A 354 -4.64 -5.77 23.43
CA VAL A 354 -5.21 -4.42 23.56
C VAL A 354 -5.52 -4.10 25.03
N ASP A 355 -6.20 -4.99 25.74
CA ASP A 355 -6.51 -4.84 27.17
C ASP A 355 -5.22 -4.69 28.00
N ALA A 356 -4.22 -5.54 27.76
CA ALA A 356 -2.94 -5.48 28.46
C ALA A 356 -2.21 -4.16 28.22
N LEU A 357 -2.21 -3.64 26.99
CA LEU A 357 -1.60 -2.35 26.65
C LEU A 357 -2.33 -1.16 27.26
N VAL A 358 -3.67 -1.19 27.33
CA VAL A 358 -4.45 -0.14 28.00
C VAL A 358 -4.16 -0.16 29.50
N VAL A 359 -4.17 -1.34 30.13
CA VAL A 359 -3.86 -1.51 31.56
C VAL A 359 -2.43 -1.10 31.88
N HIS A 360 -1.47 -1.36 30.99
CA HIS A 360 -0.08 -0.93 31.14
C HIS A 360 0.06 0.59 31.34
N GLY A 361 -0.78 1.38 30.65
CA GLY A 361 -0.78 2.83 30.76
C GLY A 361 -1.40 3.37 32.05
N ALA A 362 -2.11 2.56 32.84
CA ALA A 362 -2.87 3.01 34.00
C ALA A 362 -1.94 3.60 35.09
N PRO A 363 -2.06 4.90 35.42
CA PRO A 363 -1.15 5.56 36.35
C PRO A 363 -1.37 5.13 37.81
N ASP A 364 -2.58 4.68 38.15
CA ASP A 364 -3.00 4.21 39.46
C ASP A 364 -2.68 2.72 39.71
N LYS A 365 -2.22 1.98 38.69
CA LYS A 365 -1.91 0.54 38.77
C LYS A 365 -0.45 0.22 38.40
N PRO A 366 0.54 0.74 39.15
CA PRO A 366 1.95 0.54 38.82
C PRO A 366 2.39 -0.93 38.84
N THR A 367 1.70 -1.79 39.59
CA THR A 367 1.97 -3.24 39.67
C THR A 367 1.52 -4.01 38.43
N GLN A 368 0.69 -3.42 37.58
CA GLN A 368 0.20 -4.02 36.33
C GLN A 368 0.95 -3.51 35.10
N ARG A 369 2.05 -2.76 35.29
CA ARG A 369 2.90 -2.30 34.20
C ARG A 369 3.67 -3.47 33.59
N LEU A 370 3.72 -3.49 32.27
CA LEU A 370 4.46 -4.48 31.50
C LEU A 370 5.97 -4.22 31.61
N THR A 371 6.73 -5.31 31.58
CA THR A 371 8.17 -5.27 31.31
C THR A 371 8.38 -4.93 29.82
N PRO A 372 9.56 -4.41 29.42
CA PRO A 372 9.86 -4.14 28.02
C PRO A 372 9.59 -5.35 27.10
N LYS A 373 10.03 -6.55 27.53
CA LYS A 373 9.80 -7.79 26.79
C LYS A 373 8.32 -8.16 26.63
N ALA A 374 7.51 -7.95 27.67
CA ALA A 374 6.07 -8.23 27.60
C ALA A 374 5.34 -7.22 26.71
N LEU A 375 5.75 -5.94 26.77
CA LEU A 375 5.24 -4.89 25.90
C LEU A 375 5.52 -5.22 24.42
N ASP A 376 6.76 -5.56 24.08
CA ASP A 376 7.15 -5.98 22.73
C ASP A 376 6.35 -7.21 22.27
N GLY A 377 6.11 -8.17 23.17
CA GLY A 377 5.32 -9.36 22.88
C GLY A 377 3.86 -9.04 22.51
N HIS A 378 3.20 -8.15 23.26
CA HIS A 378 1.84 -7.72 22.95
C HIS A 378 1.76 -6.86 21.69
N GLN A 379 2.74 -5.97 21.46
CA GLN A 379 2.83 -5.19 20.23
C GLN A 379 3.00 -6.11 19.00
N ALA A 380 3.86 -7.14 19.08
CA ALA A 380 4.04 -8.11 18.01
C ALA A 380 2.76 -8.90 17.69
N VAL A 381 1.92 -9.22 18.70
CA VAL A 381 0.61 -9.86 18.48
C VAL A 381 -0.31 -8.93 17.69
N ILE A 382 -0.37 -7.64 18.03
CA ILE A 382 -1.18 -6.65 17.32
C ILE A 382 -0.69 -6.47 15.88
N GLU A 383 0.62 -6.36 15.68
CA GLU A 383 1.23 -6.22 14.36
C GLU A 383 0.96 -7.44 13.46
N ALA A 384 1.13 -8.65 13.99
CA ALA A 384 0.87 -9.88 13.25
C ALA A 384 -0.60 -10.00 12.83
N TYR A 385 -1.53 -9.65 13.73
CA TYR A 385 -2.96 -9.62 13.42
C TYR A 385 -3.29 -8.57 12.33
N ALA A 386 -2.74 -7.37 12.44
CA ALA A 386 -2.91 -6.32 11.45
C ALA A 386 -2.33 -6.69 10.07
N GLU A 387 -1.18 -7.39 10.03
CA GLU A 387 -0.61 -7.93 8.79
C GLU A 387 -1.46 -9.05 8.19
N GLY A 388 -2.06 -9.90 9.04
CA GLY A 388 -3.02 -10.92 8.64
C GLY A 388 -4.22 -10.33 7.89
N LEU A 389 -4.84 -9.30 8.44
CA LEU A 389 -5.96 -8.58 7.81
C LEU A 389 -5.53 -7.87 6.52
N ASP A 390 -4.36 -7.23 6.50
CA ASP A 390 -3.83 -6.57 5.31
C ASP A 390 -3.66 -7.55 4.14
N ARG A 391 -3.15 -8.74 4.43
CA ARG A 391 -2.97 -9.82 3.45
C ARG A 391 -4.30 -10.31 2.88
N VAL A 392 -5.32 -10.50 3.72
CA VAL A 392 -6.63 -10.94 3.25
C VAL A 392 -7.32 -9.82 2.44
N GLY A 393 -7.24 -8.57 2.92
CA GLY A 393 -7.74 -7.40 2.18
C GLY A 393 -7.05 -7.21 0.82
N LEU A 394 -5.75 -7.49 0.73
CA LEU A 394 -5.02 -7.51 -0.54
C LEU A 394 -5.56 -8.56 -1.51
N ASN A 395 -5.73 -9.79 -1.04
CA ASN A 395 -6.24 -10.88 -1.88
C ASN A 395 -7.66 -10.56 -2.38
N LEU A 396 -8.49 -10.01 -1.49
CA LEU A 396 -9.81 -9.49 -1.86
C LEU A 396 -9.72 -8.43 -2.98
N CYS A 397 -8.73 -7.53 -2.92
CA CYS A 397 -8.51 -6.55 -3.99
C CYS A 397 -8.07 -7.17 -5.32
N LEU A 398 -7.28 -8.23 -5.29
CA LEU A 398 -6.83 -8.92 -6.50
C LEU A 398 -7.97 -9.68 -7.16
N ASP A 399 -8.78 -10.39 -6.38
CA ASP A 399 -9.92 -11.15 -6.88
C ASP A 399 -11.03 -10.21 -7.38
N ALA A 400 -11.30 -9.12 -6.65
CA ALA A 400 -12.21 -8.06 -7.10
C ALA A 400 -11.79 -7.45 -8.43
N ALA A 401 -10.49 -7.25 -8.66
CA ALA A 401 -10.00 -6.81 -9.96
C ALA A 401 -10.23 -7.85 -11.06
N ALA A 402 -10.16 -9.15 -10.74
CA ALA A 402 -10.38 -10.22 -11.71
C ALA A 402 -11.86 -10.35 -12.12
N ASP A 403 -12.78 -10.17 -11.17
CA ASP A 403 -14.17 -10.58 -11.33
C ASP A 403 -15.16 -9.42 -11.55
N ILE A 404 -14.84 -8.19 -11.11
CA ILE A 404 -15.77 -7.06 -11.19
C ILE A 404 -15.49 -6.20 -12.44
N GLU A 405 -16.54 -5.85 -13.18
CA GLU A 405 -16.45 -4.88 -14.28
C GLU A 405 -15.89 -3.54 -13.78
N MET A 406 -15.06 -2.85 -14.57
CA MET A 406 -14.49 -1.55 -14.13
C MET A 406 -15.53 -0.43 -14.07
N ASP A 407 -16.58 -0.53 -14.89
CA ASP A 407 -17.74 0.37 -14.87
C ASP A 407 -18.82 -0.28 -13.97
N ASP A 408 -18.56 -0.24 -12.66
CA ASP A 408 -19.39 -0.83 -11.61
C ASP A 408 -20.75 -0.15 -11.46
N ALA A 409 -21.69 -0.50 -12.32
CA ALA A 409 -23.05 0.03 -12.23
C ALA A 409 -23.74 -0.40 -10.92
N ASP A 410 -23.40 -1.60 -10.42
CA ASP A 410 -24.11 -2.28 -9.33
C ASP A 410 -23.54 -1.94 -7.94
N GLY A 411 -22.42 -1.21 -7.87
CA GLY A 411 -21.85 -0.73 -6.61
C GLY A 411 -21.01 -1.75 -5.84
N VAL A 412 -20.60 -2.86 -6.46
CA VAL A 412 -19.74 -3.89 -5.87
C VAL A 412 -18.35 -3.33 -5.52
N TRP A 413 -17.75 -2.54 -6.41
CA TRP A 413 -16.51 -1.79 -6.13
C TRP A 413 -16.71 -0.77 -5.01
N ARG A 414 -17.86 -0.09 -4.95
CA ARG A 414 -18.15 0.84 -3.84
C ARG A 414 -18.15 0.10 -2.50
N SER A 415 -18.86 -1.03 -2.42
CA SER A 415 -18.93 -1.86 -1.22
C SER A 415 -17.55 -2.43 -0.84
N MET A 416 -16.77 -2.88 -1.82
CA MET A 416 -15.39 -3.33 -1.63
C MET A 416 -14.48 -2.21 -1.10
N MET A 417 -14.62 -0.99 -1.61
CA MET A 417 -13.88 0.17 -1.10
C MET A 417 -14.24 0.49 0.35
N GLU A 418 -15.51 0.33 0.76
CA GLU A 418 -15.90 0.48 2.17
C GLU A 418 -15.17 -0.53 3.06
N VAL A 419 -15.10 -1.80 2.64
CA VAL A 419 -14.35 -2.87 3.34
C VAL A 419 -12.88 -2.49 3.50
N VAL A 420 -12.24 -2.09 2.40
CA VAL A 420 -10.83 -1.71 2.38
C VAL A 420 -10.54 -0.51 3.29
N HIS A 421 -11.39 0.52 3.24
CA HIS A 421 -11.26 1.68 4.12
C HIS A 421 -11.43 1.31 5.59
N ALA A 422 -12.40 0.45 5.90
CA ALA A 422 -12.65 0.00 7.26
C ALA A 422 -11.50 -0.85 7.82
N ILE A 423 -10.95 -1.79 7.03
CA ILE A 423 -9.74 -2.56 7.40
C ILE A 423 -8.57 -1.62 7.69
N SER A 424 -8.36 -0.64 6.82
CA SER A 424 -7.24 0.31 6.94
C SER A 424 -7.37 1.20 8.17
N ALA A 425 -8.59 1.68 8.45
CA ALA A 425 -8.87 2.48 9.65
C ALA A 425 -8.70 1.66 10.94
N TYR A 426 -9.16 0.41 10.94
CA TYR A 426 -9.00 -0.50 12.06
C TYR A 426 -7.54 -0.81 12.37
N LYS A 427 -6.76 -1.16 11.34
CA LYS A 427 -5.30 -1.34 11.43
C LYS A 427 -4.61 -0.09 11.96
N ALA A 428 -4.98 1.09 11.47
CA ALA A 428 -4.39 2.34 11.93
C ALA A 428 -4.64 2.57 13.44
N SER A 429 -5.85 2.29 13.93
CA SER A 429 -6.17 2.40 15.36
C SER A 429 -5.38 1.42 16.23
N LEU A 430 -5.22 0.18 15.78
CA LEU A 430 -4.41 -0.83 16.47
C LEU A 430 -2.94 -0.42 16.59
N LEU A 431 -2.35 0.05 15.49
CA LEU A 431 -0.94 0.48 15.48
C LEU A 431 -0.73 1.77 16.29
N GLU A 432 -1.68 2.70 16.26
CA GLU A 432 -1.63 3.91 17.10
C GLU A 432 -1.71 3.56 18.60
N LEU A 433 -2.52 2.57 18.97
CA LEU A 433 -2.59 2.06 20.34
C LEU A 433 -1.24 1.48 20.77
N SER A 434 -0.62 0.63 19.94
CA SER A 434 0.72 0.07 20.17
C SER A 434 1.79 1.14 20.35
N GLU A 435 1.81 2.16 19.46
CA GLU A 435 2.75 3.28 19.55
C GLU A 435 2.55 4.08 20.84
N THR A 436 1.29 4.34 21.21
CA THR A 436 0.95 5.09 22.42
C THR A 436 1.38 4.32 23.67
N ALA A 437 1.20 3.00 23.68
CA ALA A 437 1.63 2.15 24.80
C ALA A 437 3.15 2.19 24.99
N GLY A 438 3.91 2.29 23.90
CA GLY A 438 5.37 2.47 23.93
C GLY A 438 5.84 3.75 24.61
N ARG A 439 4.96 4.75 24.79
CA ARG A 439 5.27 6.00 25.50
C ARG A 439 5.06 5.89 27.01
N ALA A 440 4.38 4.85 27.49
CA ALA A 440 4.19 4.60 28.91
C ALA A 440 5.51 4.12 29.55
N LYS A 441 5.70 4.45 30.83
CA LYS A 441 6.88 4.00 31.58
C LYS A 441 6.79 2.49 31.83
N THR A 442 7.82 1.75 31.45
CA THR A 442 7.95 0.30 31.68
C THR A 442 8.41 -0.04 33.10
N GLN A 443 8.12 -1.26 33.55
CA GLN A 443 8.69 -1.77 34.80
C GLN A 443 10.17 -2.13 34.59
N PRO A 444 11.08 -1.79 35.52
CA PRO A 444 12.45 -2.29 35.49
C PRO A 444 12.42 -3.83 35.47
N GLU A 445 13.19 -4.43 34.58
CA GLU A 445 13.36 -5.88 34.59
C GLU A 445 14.06 -6.26 35.89
N ALA A 446 13.45 -7.17 36.66
CA ALA A 446 14.10 -7.70 37.86
C ALA A 446 15.46 -8.29 37.45
N PRO A 447 16.55 -8.04 38.19
CA PRO A 447 17.83 -8.66 37.91
C PRO A 447 17.61 -10.17 37.80
N GLN A 448 17.81 -10.72 36.62
CA GLN A 448 17.86 -12.16 36.45
C GLN A 448 18.95 -12.65 37.44
N PRO A 449 18.71 -13.69 38.25
CA PRO A 449 19.81 -14.34 38.93
C PRO A 449 20.75 -14.83 37.82
N GLU A 450 21.92 -14.22 37.73
CA GLU A 450 22.90 -14.64 36.75
C GLU A 450 23.18 -16.13 36.95
N PRO A 451 23.26 -16.93 35.88
CA PRO A 451 23.84 -18.26 36.00
C PRO A 451 25.28 -18.08 36.45
N GLU A 452 25.63 -18.69 37.60
CA GLU A 452 26.97 -18.76 38.17
C GLU A 452 27.99 -19.00 37.05
N SER A 453 28.69 -17.94 36.66
CA SER A 453 29.80 -18.00 35.72
C SER A 453 31.07 -17.84 36.54
N SER A 454 31.56 -18.99 37.01
CA SER A 454 32.94 -19.15 37.43
C SER A 454 33.81 -19.03 36.18
N GLU A 455 34.42 -17.87 35.95
CA GLU A 455 35.86 -17.76 35.63
C GLU A 455 36.29 -16.30 35.55
N ALA A 456 37.36 -16.00 36.26
CA ALA A 456 37.96 -14.69 36.37
C ALA A 456 38.48 -14.17 35.03
N ALA A 457 38.20 -12.89 34.75
CA ALA A 457 38.98 -12.07 33.82
C ALA A 457 39.29 -10.71 34.49
N PRO A 458 40.52 -10.19 34.35
CA PRO A 458 41.03 -9.10 35.17
C PRO A 458 40.52 -7.72 34.72
N GLU A 459 40.54 -6.78 35.67
CA GLU A 459 40.24 -5.35 35.49
C GLU A 459 40.95 -4.70 34.30
N PRO A 460 40.32 -3.67 33.69
CA PRO A 460 41.06 -2.55 33.18
C PRO A 460 40.61 -1.25 33.86
N ALA A 461 41.54 -0.62 34.58
CA ALA A 461 41.45 0.78 34.97
C ALA A 461 42.13 1.67 33.91
N LEU A 462 41.41 2.71 33.50
CA LEU A 462 41.84 4.08 33.18
C LEU A 462 43.06 4.31 32.25
N SER A 463 42.81 4.98 31.10
CA SER A 463 43.55 6.19 30.65
C SER A 463 42.95 6.81 29.36
N GLU A 464 42.25 7.94 29.52
CA GLU A 464 42.42 9.29 28.91
C GLU A 464 42.89 9.54 27.43
N PRO A 465 42.69 10.77 26.89
CA PRO A 465 42.09 11.06 25.56
C PRO A 465 43.09 11.57 24.49
N PRO A 466 42.66 11.79 23.23
CA PRO A 466 43.54 12.32 22.18
C PRO A 466 43.51 13.86 22.10
N PRO A 467 44.66 14.56 21.93
CA PRO A 467 44.66 15.97 21.61
C PRO A 467 44.90 16.26 20.12
N ALA A 468 44.31 17.38 19.69
CA ALA A 468 44.42 17.99 18.38
C ALA A 468 45.56 19.02 18.33
N ALA A 469 46.09 19.32 17.13
CA ALA A 469 46.53 20.67 16.76
C ALA A 469 46.64 20.88 15.23
N ARG A 470 46.12 22.04 14.82
CA ARG A 470 46.07 22.74 13.50
C ARG A 470 47.32 23.66 13.36
N PRO A 471 47.60 24.45 12.28
CA PRO A 471 46.63 25.35 11.64
C PRO A 471 46.80 25.80 10.15
N ALA A 472 45.77 26.57 9.77
CA ALA A 472 45.51 27.51 8.67
C ALA A 472 46.60 27.96 7.68
N GLY A 473 46.14 28.17 6.44
CA GLY A 473 46.69 29.11 5.47
C GLY A 473 45.75 29.29 4.28
N ALA A 474 45.15 30.47 4.14
CA ALA A 474 44.25 30.85 3.05
C ALA A 474 45.03 31.31 1.80
N SER A 475 44.38 31.22 0.62
CA SER A 475 44.25 32.28 -0.41
C SER A 475 44.38 31.78 -1.87
N GLY A 476 43.51 32.34 -2.74
CA GLY A 476 43.65 32.42 -4.19
C GLY A 476 43.21 31.17 -4.96
N GLY A 477 42.12 31.13 -5.72
CA GLY A 477 41.74 32.10 -6.74
C GLY A 477 42.57 31.88 -8.01
N THR A 478 42.05 31.16 -9.01
CA THR A 478 41.90 31.66 -10.39
C THR A 478 41.40 30.60 -11.38
N ARG A 479 40.43 31.08 -12.15
CA ARG A 479 39.83 30.60 -13.39
C ARG A 479 40.77 30.94 -14.56
N ARG A 480 41.00 30.02 -15.52
CA ARG A 480 41.28 30.24 -16.97
C ARG A 480 41.74 28.91 -17.61
N LYS A 481 41.10 28.33 -18.63
CA LYS A 481 41.01 28.70 -20.07
C LYS A 481 42.34 29.12 -20.70
N HIS A 482 42.91 28.23 -21.52
CA HIS A 482 43.85 28.50 -22.63
C HIS A 482 43.47 27.49 -23.72
N ARG A 483 42.94 27.79 -24.91
CA ARG A 483 43.14 28.83 -25.93
C ARG A 483 44.57 28.89 -26.48
N LYS A 484 44.64 28.54 -27.78
CA LYS A 484 45.75 28.51 -28.76
C LYS A 484 46.80 29.62 -28.62
N PRO A 485 47.99 29.37 -29.18
CA PRO A 485 48.66 30.31 -30.08
C PRO A 485 48.85 29.66 -31.47
N GLY A 486 48.73 30.32 -32.63
CA GLY A 486 48.92 31.74 -32.94
C GLY A 486 50.22 31.91 -33.73
N MET A 487 50.13 31.96 -35.06
CA MET A 487 51.23 32.16 -36.03
C MET A 487 52.06 33.43 -35.76
N ARG A 488 53.36 33.39 -36.12
CA ARG A 488 54.09 34.52 -36.70
C ARG A 488 55.20 34.06 -37.65
N ALA A 489 55.26 34.74 -38.81
CA ALA A 489 56.36 34.78 -39.80
C ALA A 489 57.55 35.61 -39.24
N ALA A 490 58.76 35.71 -39.80
CA ALA A 490 59.33 35.48 -41.12
C ALA A 490 60.87 35.19 -40.99
N GLY A 491 61.53 34.73 -42.07
CA GLY A 491 62.96 34.32 -42.16
C GLY A 491 63.99 35.47 -42.09
N PRO A 492 65.21 35.39 -42.69
CA PRO A 492 65.82 34.34 -43.53
C PRO A 492 67.25 33.91 -43.07
N SER A 493 67.79 32.79 -43.57
CA SER A 493 69.22 32.62 -43.92
C SER A 493 69.49 31.21 -44.50
N VAL A 494 70.28 31.19 -45.57
CA VAL A 494 70.83 30.08 -46.39
C VAL A 494 72.35 30.37 -46.48
N PRO A 495 73.31 29.45 -46.77
CA PRO A 495 73.28 27.99 -47.06
C PRO A 495 74.30 27.09 -46.29
N GLU A 496 74.05 25.76 -46.37
CA GLU A 496 74.99 24.61 -46.53
C GLU A 496 75.93 24.07 -45.41
N PRO A 497 76.41 22.80 -45.49
CA PRO A 497 76.01 21.66 -46.35
C PRO A 497 75.71 20.33 -45.62
N VAL A 498 74.82 19.55 -46.25
CA VAL A 498 74.84 18.09 -46.47
C VAL A 498 75.23 17.14 -45.31
N SER A 499 74.24 16.37 -44.84
CA SER A 499 74.42 14.94 -44.57
C SER A 499 73.14 14.15 -44.87
N ALA A 500 73.32 12.95 -45.40
CA ALA A 500 72.42 12.19 -46.24
C ALA A 500 70.98 12.00 -45.72
N ARG A 501 70.01 12.33 -46.57
CA ARG A 501 68.59 12.03 -46.41
C ARG A 501 68.32 10.60 -46.90
N ALA A 502 68.06 9.67 -45.99
CA ALA A 502 67.46 8.39 -46.36
C ALA A 502 66.05 8.65 -46.92
N LEU A 503 65.79 8.22 -48.16
CA LEU A 503 64.46 8.28 -48.77
C LEU A 503 63.50 7.38 -48.00
N VAL A 504 62.45 7.96 -47.39
CA VAL A 504 61.24 7.23 -46.99
C VAL A 504 60.46 6.92 -48.27
N PRO A 505 60.06 5.66 -48.54
CA PRO A 505 59.30 5.33 -49.74
C PRO A 505 57.96 6.08 -49.77
N ALA A 506 57.62 6.68 -50.91
CA ALA A 506 56.34 7.33 -51.11
C ALA A 506 55.20 6.29 -51.03
N ASP A 507 54.20 6.56 -50.20
CA ASP A 507 53.04 5.69 -50.01
C ASP A 507 52.13 5.69 -51.26
N THR A 508 52.29 4.66 -52.10
CA THR A 508 51.58 4.47 -53.39
C THR A 508 50.11 4.08 -53.26
N ARG A 509 49.58 3.95 -52.03
CA ARG A 509 48.19 3.52 -51.82
C ARG A 509 47.18 4.60 -52.17
N THR A 510 46.05 4.20 -52.76
CA THR A 510 44.91 5.08 -53.00
C THR A 510 44.25 5.52 -51.69
N VAL A 511 43.45 6.60 -51.72
CA VAL A 511 42.69 7.07 -50.55
C VAL A 511 41.77 5.95 -50.00
N ALA A 512 41.13 5.19 -50.90
CA ALA A 512 40.28 4.06 -50.52
C ALA A 512 41.07 2.92 -49.85
N GLN A 513 42.26 2.59 -50.36
CA GLN A 513 43.16 1.60 -49.73
C GLN A 513 43.62 2.07 -48.34
N LYS A 514 43.95 3.36 -48.17
CA LYS A 514 44.32 3.92 -46.86
C LYS A 514 43.16 3.89 -45.86
N GLN A 515 41.94 4.16 -46.31
CA GLN A 515 40.72 4.04 -45.49
C GLN A 515 40.44 2.59 -45.09
N ALA A 516 40.52 1.65 -46.03
CA ALA A 516 40.38 0.22 -45.76
C ALA A 516 41.46 -0.28 -44.78
N ASP A 517 42.72 0.11 -44.96
CA ASP A 517 43.82 -0.24 -44.07
C ASP A 517 43.60 0.31 -42.65
N THR A 518 43.06 1.53 -42.54
CA THR A 518 42.72 2.15 -41.25
C THR A 518 41.63 1.37 -40.52
N LEU A 519 40.60 0.91 -41.24
CA LEU A 519 39.55 0.07 -40.68
C LEU A 519 40.07 -1.33 -40.30
N LEU A 520 40.88 -1.95 -41.17
CA LEU A 520 41.46 -3.26 -40.94
C LEU A 520 42.47 -3.28 -39.79
N ARG A 521 43.10 -2.14 -39.45
CA ARG A 521 43.90 -1.98 -38.22
C ARG A 521 43.04 -2.00 -36.95
N ARG A 522 41.75 -1.64 -37.06
CA ARG A 522 40.78 -1.69 -35.96
C ARG A 522 40.02 -3.01 -35.91
N CYS A 523 40.14 -3.86 -36.93
CA CYS A 523 39.56 -5.20 -36.96
C CYS A 523 40.22 -6.07 -35.89
N ARG A 524 39.50 -6.34 -34.79
CA ARG A 524 39.98 -7.15 -33.66
C ARG A 524 39.40 -8.56 -33.62
N ILE A 525 38.51 -8.90 -34.55
CA ILE A 525 37.78 -10.17 -34.57
C ILE A 525 37.78 -10.78 -35.98
N ASP A 526 37.87 -12.10 -36.05
CA ASP A 526 37.72 -12.88 -37.26
C ASP A 526 36.46 -13.77 -37.19
N ARG A 527 35.97 -14.21 -38.35
CA ARG A 527 34.75 -15.01 -38.44
C ARG A 527 34.85 -16.36 -37.73
N ALA A 528 36.02 -17.00 -37.71
CA ALA A 528 36.17 -18.30 -37.07
C ALA A 528 36.04 -18.18 -35.55
N THR A 529 36.64 -17.15 -34.95
CA THR A 529 36.48 -16.84 -33.53
C THR A 529 35.03 -16.55 -33.16
N VAL A 530 34.33 -15.76 -33.98
CA VAL A 530 32.89 -15.47 -33.74
C VAL A 530 32.03 -16.72 -33.88
N ALA A 531 32.32 -17.57 -34.86
CA ALA A 531 31.61 -18.83 -35.05
C ALA A 531 31.84 -19.80 -33.88
N GLN A 532 33.07 -19.89 -33.35
CA GLN A 532 33.40 -20.73 -32.20
C GLN A 532 32.60 -20.34 -30.96
N LEU A 533 32.41 -19.04 -30.73
CA LEU A 533 31.66 -18.50 -29.59
C LEU A 533 30.16 -18.31 -29.87
N GLY A 534 29.67 -18.79 -31.02
CA GLY A 534 28.27 -18.67 -31.39
C GLY A 534 27.74 -17.24 -31.46
N GLY A 535 28.62 -16.24 -31.62
CA GLY A 535 28.27 -14.82 -31.60
C GLY A 535 28.00 -14.22 -30.21
N ASN A 536 28.35 -14.90 -29.12
CA ASN A 536 28.16 -14.38 -27.75
C ASN A 536 28.95 -13.09 -27.53
N ILE A 537 28.24 -11.96 -27.51
CA ILE A 537 28.85 -10.62 -27.43
C ILE A 537 29.62 -10.37 -26.14
N VAL A 538 29.23 -10.99 -25.02
CA VAL A 538 29.88 -10.78 -23.73
C VAL A 538 31.21 -11.52 -23.70
N GLU A 539 31.23 -12.79 -24.12
CA GLU A 539 32.46 -13.58 -24.19
C GLU A 539 33.43 -13.01 -25.23
N LEU A 540 32.92 -12.58 -26.38
CA LEU A 540 33.73 -11.90 -27.41
C LEU A 540 34.36 -10.62 -26.87
N ALA A 541 33.59 -9.77 -26.18
CA ALA A 541 34.10 -8.52 -25.62
C ALA A 541 35.11 -8.76 -24.48
N GLN A 542 34.88 -9.76 -23.63
CA GLN A 542 35.82 -10.17 -22.57
C GLN A 542 37.15 -10.65 -23.16
N ARG A 543 37.13 -11.43 -24.25
CA ARG A 543 38.36 -11.83 -24.96
C ARG A 543 39.13 -10.64 -25.52
N LEU A 544 38.44 -9.55 -25.86
CA LEU A 544 39.06 -8.30 -26.32
C LEU A 544 39.52 -7.38 -25.17
N GLY A 545 39.29 -7.76 -23.91
CA GLY A 545 39.63 -6.95 -22.73
C GLY A 545 38.69 -5.77 -22.51
N GLU A 546 37.47 -5.80 -23.06
CA GLU A 546 36.47 -4.74 -22.92
C GLU A 546 35.64 -4.88 -21.63
N ASP A 547 35.18 -3.76 -21.06
CA ASP A 547 34.30 -3.79 -19.88
C ASP A 547 32.86 -4.13 -20.25
N THR A 548 32.40 -5.33 -19.85
CA THR A 548 31.06 -5.84 -20.15
C THR A 548 30.04 -5.61 -19.03
N ARG A 549 30.42 -5.03 -17.88
CA ARG A 549 29.53 -4.89 -16.71
C ARG A 549 28.24 -4.13 -17.03
N LEU A 550 28.35 -3.04 -17.77
CA LEU A 550 27.19 -2.21 -18.15
C LEU A 550 26.26 -2.91 -19.14
N VAL A 551 26.81 -3.71 -20.06
CA VAL A 551 26.02 -4.50 -21.01
C VAL A 551 25.32 -5.66 -20.29
N LEU A 552 26.00 -6.36 -19.39
CA LEU A 552 25.41 -7.40 -18.55
C LEU A 552 24.30 -6.84 -17.66
N SER A 553 24.50 -5.66 -17.06
CA SER A 553 23.46 -4.98 -16.31
C SER A 553 22.26 -4.64 -17.21
N ALA A 554 22.49 -4.07 -18.39
CA ALA A 554 21.41 -3.69 -19.32
C ALA A 554 20.63 -4.90 -19.90
N LEU A 555 21.29 -6.04 -20.11
CA LEU A 555 20.64 -7.29 -20.56
C LEU A 555 19.70 -7.89 -19.50
N ASN A 556 20.01 -7.68 -18.21
CA ASN A 556 19.28 -8.26 -17.09
C ASN A 556 18.26 -7.31 -16.46
N ASP A 557 18.39 -6.00 -16.69
CA ASP A 557 17.49 -4.99 -16.16
C ASP A 557 16.16 -4.93 -16.93
N ARG A 558 15.10 -5.46 -16.31
CA ARG A 558 13.74 -5.46 -16.86
C ARG A 558 12.98 -4.16 -16.64
N THR A 559 13.52 -3.25 -15.82
CA THR A 559 12.87 -1.97 -15.48
C THR A 559 13.26 -0.86 -16.45
N ARG A 560 14.43 -0.99 -17.08
CA ARG A 560 14.88 -0.12 -18.16
C ARG A 560 14.16 -0.48 -19.45
N ASP A 561 13.72 0.55 -20.18
CA ASP A 561 13.08 0.39 -21.49
C ASP A 561 13.96 -0.46 -22.43
N ALA A 562 13.40 -1.57 -22.90
CA ALA A 562 14.11 -2.56 -23.70
C ALA A 562 14.61 -2.00 -25.05
N VAL A 563 13.93 -1.02 -25.67
CA VAL A 563 14.45 -0.37 -26.90
C VAL A 563 15.68 0.45 -26.58
N ILE A 564 15.64 1.21 -25.49
CA ILE A 564 16.77 2.05 -25.08
C ILE A 564 17.96 1.17 -24.68
N ALA A 565 17.70 0.09 -23.94
CA ALA A 565 18.72 -0.87 -23.54
C ALA A 565 19.33 -1.59 -24.76
N ALA A 566 18.50 -2.08 -25.69
CA ALA A 566 18.97 -2.69 -26.93
C ALA A 566 19.81 -1.71 -27.76
N LYS A 567 19.37 -0.45 -27.92
CA LYS A 567 20.14 0.58 -28.63
C LYS A 567 21.49 0.85 -27.97
N PHE A 568 21.54 0.89 -26.64
CA PHE A 568 22.79 1.03 -25.89
C PHE A 568 23.73 -0.15 -26.16
N ILE A 569 23.23 -1.38 -26.10
CA ILE A 569 24.02 -2.60 -26.36
C ILE A 569 24.54 -2.60 -27.79
N TRP A 570 23.68 -2.29 -28.78
CA TRP A 570 24.09 -2.14 -30.18
C TRP A 570 25.19 -1.08 -30.37
N GLY A 571 25.12 0.04 -29.64
CA GLY A 571 26.17 1.05 -29.63
C GLY A 571 27.50 0.56 -29.05
N SER A 572 27.46 -0.29 -28.02
CA SER A 572 28.65 -0.93 -27.44
C SER A 572 29.23 -1.99 -28.39
N VAL A 573 28.38 -2.84 -28.98
CA VAL A 573 28.76 -3.84 -30.00
C VAL A 573 29.44 -3.17 -31.19
N GLY A 574 28.86 -2.08 -31.73
CA GLY A 574 29.46 -1.32 -32.83
C GLY A 574 30.79 -0.68 -32.46
N ARG A 575 30.98 -0.26 -31.20
CA ARG A 575 32.25 0.28 -30.70
C ARG A 575 33.34 -0.80 -30.58
N TRP A 576 32.98 -1.99 -30.08
CA TRP A 576 33.92 -3.09 -29.85
C TRP A 576 34.31 -3.79 -31.15
N PHE A 577 33.34 -4.07 -32.01
CA PHE A 577 33.51 -4.97 -33.15
C PHE A 577 33.49 -4.25 -34.51
N GLY A 578 32.98 -3.02 -34.57
CA GLY A 578 32.85 -2.22 -35.80
C GLY A 578 31.42 -2.11 -36.31
N GLU A 579 31.18 -1.11 -37.16
CA GLU A 579 29.88 -0.86 -37.79
C GLU A 579 29.82 -1.50 -39.19
N PRO A 580 28.84 -2.38 -39.48
CA PRO A 580 28.79 -3.14 -40.74
C PRO A 580 28.71 -2.23 -41.97
N ASP A 581 27.98 -1.11 -41.90
CA ASP A 581 27.84 -0.18 -43.02
C ASP A 581 29.15 0.53 -43.39
N ARG A 582 30.00 0.83 -42.40
CA ARG A 582 31.33 1.40 -42.66
C ARG A 582 32.23 0.40 -43.37
N VAL A 583 32.19 -0.87 -42.95
CA VAL A 583 32.98 -1.95 -43.56
C VAL A 583 32.48 -2.23 -44.99
N ARG A 584 31.16 -2.23 -45.20
CA ARG A 584 30.52 -2.41 -46.51
C ARG A 584 30.87 -1.27 -47.48
N SER A 585 30.83 -0.02 -47.00
CA SER A 585 31.21 1.17 -47.79
C SER A 585 32.70 1.16 -48.17
N ALA A 586 33.58 0.76 -47.25
CA ALA A 586 35.01 0.64 -47.51
C ALA A 586 35.31 -0.45 -48.54
N LYS A 587 34.63 -1.60 -48.45
CA LYS A 587 34.74 -2.68 -49.44
C LYS A 587 34.28 -2.23 -50.82
N ALA A 588 33.16 -1.52 -50.92
CA ALA A 588 32.61 -1.03 -52.18
C ALA A 588 33.51 0.03 -52.87
N SER A 589 34.37 0.70 -52.11
CA SER A 589 35.28 1.74 -52.60
C SER A 589 36.61 1.21 -53.14
N LEU A 590 36.88 -0.09 -52.99
CA LEU A 590 38.11 -0.74 -53.47
C LEU A 590 37.97 -1.24 -54.91
N HIS A 591 39.09 -1.23 -55.65
CA HIS A 591 39.14 -1.78 -57.01
C HIS A 591 39.04 -3.32 -56.97
N ALA A 592 38.42 -3.93 -57.99
CA ALA A 592 38.17 -5.38 -58.03
C ALA A 592 39.44 -6.25 -57.91
N GLY A 593 40.61 -5.72 -58.30
CA GLY A 593 41.91 -6.40 -58.18
C GLY A 593 42.56 -6.39 -56.79
N ASP A 594 41.98 -5.68 -55.80
CA ASP A 594 42.48 -5.61 -54.41
C ASP A 594 42.00 -6.81 -53.58
N HIS A 595 42.22 -8.03 -54.10
CA HIS A 595 41.63 -9.27 -53.59
C HIS A 595 41.92 -9.53 -52.10
N ASP A 596 43.11 -9.18 -51.61
CA ASP A 596 43.49 -9.36 -50.20
C ASP A 596 42.64 -8.50 -49.25
N ARG A 597 42.58 -7.18 -49.48
CA ARG A 597 41.77 -6.25 -48.67
C ARG A 597 40.28 -6.59 -48.74
N ILE A 598 39.80 -6.91 -49.94
CA ILE A 598 38.41 -7.33 -50.16
C ILE A 598 38.11 -8.62 -49.38
N GLY A 599 39.01 -9.60 -49.39
CA GLY A 599 38.89 -10.85 -48.65
C GLY A 599 38.83 -10.62 -47.13
N ARG A 600 39.73 -9.79 -46.59
CA ARG A 600 39.75 -9.45 -45.16
C ARG A 600 38.51 -8.69 -44.69
N LEU A 601 38.05 -7.69 -45.45
CA LEU A 601 36.81 -6.97 -45.16
C LEU A 601 35.59 -7.88 -45.27
N THR A 602 35.59 -8.83 -46.21
CA THR A 602 34.51 -9.83 -46.34
C THR A 602 34.47 -10.79 -45.16
N ASN A 603 35.64 -11.23 -44.67
CA ASN A 603 35.73 -12.04 -43.45
C ASN A 603 35.16 -11.29 -42.24
N TRP A 604 35.56 -10.03 -42.06
CA TRP A 604 35.06 -9.19 -40.97
C TRP A 604 33.55 -8.91 -41.08
N LEU A 605 33.02 -8.63 -42.26
CA LEU A 605 31.57 -8.51 -42.49
C LEU A 605 30.84 -9.80 -42.09
N GLY A 606 31.36 -10.97 -42.46
CA GLY A 606 30.77 -12.25 -42.06
C GLY A 606 30.81 -12.48 -40.54
N ALA A 607 31.82 -11.96 -39.84
CA ALA A 607 31.88 -11.97 -38.38
C ALA A 607 30.81 -11.07 -37.77
N LEU A 608 30.63 -9.85 -38.29
CA LEU A 608 29.59 -8.91 -37.84
C LEU A 608 28.17 -9.44 -38.09
N GLU A 609 27.94 -10.10 -39.22
CA GLU A 609 26.66 -10.74 -39.55
C GLU A 609 26.31 -11.89 -38.59
N LEU A 610 27.31 -12.65 -38.12
CA LEU A 610 27.10 -13.69 -37.11
C LEU A 610 26.75 -13.09 -35.73
N ILE A 611 27.41 -11.99 -35.35
CA ILE A 611 27.08 -11.25 -34.13
C ILE A 611 25.65 -10.70 -34.20
N GLU A 612 25.27 -10.10 -35.34
CA GLU A 612 23.92 -9.59 -35.55
C GLU A 612 22.86 -10.69 -35.47
N ARG A 613 23.14 -11.87 -36.05
CA ARG A 613 22.27 -13.04 -35.95
C ARG A 613 22.09 -13.52 -34.51
N HIS A 614 23.12 -13.43 -33.68
CA HIS A 614 23.03 -13.75 -32.25
C HIS A 614 22.28 -12.68 -31.46
N MET A 615 22.44 -11.41 -31.83
CA MET A 615 21.82 -10.28 -31.14
C MET A 615 20.31 -10.16 -31.38
N ALA A 616 19.81 -10.49 -32.58
CA ALA A 616 18.40 -10.30 -32.89
C ALA A 616 17.44 -11.09 -31.97
N PRO A 617 17.67 -12.37 -31.63
CA PRO A 617 16.90 -13.09 -30.61
C PRO A 617 17.01 -12.48 -29.21
N LEU A 618 18.20 -11.98 -28.82
CA LEU A 618 18.40 -11.34 -27.52
C LEU A 618 17.59 -10.04 -27.40
N GLU A 619 17.58 -9.20 -28.44
CA GLU A 619 16.74 -7.99 -28.46
C GLU A 619 15.26 -8.34 -28.35
N ALA A 620 14.80 -9.36 -29.09
CA ALA A 620 13.42 -9.84 -28.98
C ALA A 620 13.09 -10.34 -27.56
N ASP A 621 14.01 -11.05 -26.92
CA ASP A 621 13.84 -11.55 -25.55
C ASP A 621 13.80 -10.44 -24.51
N MET A 622 14.61 -9.38 -24.68
CA MET A 622 14.52 -8.18 -23.85
C MET A 622 13.15 -7.52 -23.99
N LEU A 623 12.65 -7.37 -25.21
CA LEU A 623 11.34 -6.76 -25.47
C LEU A 623 10.19 -7.57 -24.84
N LYS A 624 10.21 -8.90 -24.96
CA LYS A 624 9.18 -9.78 -24.35
C LYS A 624 9.16 -9.71 -22.83
N ARG A 625 10.32 -9.44 -22.19
CA ARG A 625 10.50 -9.43 -20.73
C ARG A 625 10.39 -8.04 -20.09
N ASP A 626 10.16 -7.01 -20.89
CA ASP A 626 10.04 -5.62 -20.41
C ASP A 626 8.88 -5.50 -19.41
N ARG A 627 9.14 -4.84 -18.27
CA ARG A 627 8.14 -4.65 -17.22
C ARG A 627 7.06 -3.63 -17.60
N TYR A 628 7.37 -2.71 -18.51
CA TYR A 628 6.54 -1.56 -18.89
C TYR A 628 6.35 -1.53 -20.41
N PRO A 629 5.60 -2.49 -20.98
CA PRO A 629 5.48 -2.66 -22.42
C PRO A 629 4.85 -1.46 -23.12
N LYS A 630 5.38 -1.07 -24.28
CA LYS A 630 4.94 0.09 -25.07
C LYS A 630 4.55 -0.34 -26.48
N ALA A 631 3.76 0.50 -27.15
CA ALA A 631 3.41 0.31 -28.57
C ALA A 631 4.65 0.03 -29.44
N LYS A 632 5.75 0.78 -29.25
CA LYS A 632 7.02 0.58 -29.98
C LYS A 632 7.65 -0.80 -29.72
N HIS A 633 7.48 -1.38 -28.54
CA HIS A 633 7.95 -2.73 -28.25
C HIS A 633 7.18 -3.75 -29.08
N LEU A 634 5.86 -3.61 -29.10
CA LEU A 634 4.97 -4.48 -29.86
C LEU A 634 5.22 -4.36 -31.38
N GLU A 635 5.44 -3.15 -31.89
CA GLU A 635 5.81 -2.91 -33.29
C GLU A 635 7.11 -3.63 -33.67
N LYS A 636 8.15 -3.54 -32.84
CA LYS A 636 9.42 -4.24 -33.05
C LYS A 636 9.25 -5.76 -32.99
N LEU A 637 8.44 -6.28 -32.06
CA LEU A 637 8.15 -7.71 -31.98
C LEU A 637 7.37 -8.22 -33.20
N LEU A 638 6.44 -7.44 -33.74
CA LEU A 638 5.76 -7.73 -35.00
C LEU A 638 6.75 -7.80 -36.18
N GLN A 639 7.65 -6.81 -36.28
CA GLN A 639 8.69 -6.77 -37.33
C GLN A 639 9.65 -7.96 -37.22
N ALA A 640 10.08 -8.30 -36.01
CA ALA A 640 10.99 -9.41 -35.72
C ALA A 640 10.31 -10.80 -35.79
N LYS A 641 9.00 -10.87 -36.11
CA LYS A 641 8.20 -12.11 -36.07
C LYS A 641 8.33 -12.84 -34.72
N GLY A 642 8.43 -12.09 -33.62
CA GLY A 642 8.57 -12.59 -32.25
C GLY A 642 7.26 -12.99 -31.58
N ILE A 643 6.13 -12.69 -32.23
CA ILE A 643 4.78 -13.05 -31.79
C ILE A 643 4.43 -14.41 -32.41
N GLU A 644 3.96 -15.32 -31.57
CA GLU A 644 3.45 -16.62 -31.99
C GLU A 644 2.01 -16.49 -32.50
N PHE A 645 1.18 -15.78 -31.74
CA PHE A 645 -0.24 -15.64 -32.04
C PHE A 645 -0.84 -14.36 -31.45
N VAL A 646 -1.81 -13.79 -32.17
CA VAL A 646 -2.68 -12.72 -31.69
C VAL A 646 -4.13 -13.24 -31.67
N GLY A 647 -4.73 -13.22 -30.48
CA GLY A 647 -6.12 -13.61 -30.27
C GLY A 647 -7.10 -12.60 -30.83
N GLY A 648 -8.26 -13.10 -31.26
CA GLY A 648 -9.42 -12.25 -31.52
C GLY A 648 -9.86 -11.52 -30.25
N PRO A 649 -10.59 -10.40 -30.39
CA PRO A 649 -11.13 -9.71 -29.23
C PRO A 649 -12.18 -10.58 -28.52
N GLY A 650 -12.12 -10.62 -27.21
CA GLY A 650 -13.15 -11.20 -26.34
C GLY A 650 -13.71 -10.17 -25.38
N ARG A 651 -15.00 -10.24 -25.07
CA ARG A 651 -15.64 -9.37 -24.06
C ARG A 651 -14.99 -9.61 -22.70
N LEU A 652 -14.79 -8.54 -21.93
CA LEU A 652 -14.34 -8.59 -20.56
C LEU A 652 -15.38 -7.92 -19.65
N PRO A 653 -15.82 -8.57 -18.57
CA PRO A 653 -15.52 -9.95 -18.19
C PRO A 653 -16.07 -10.97 -19.20
N PRO A 654 -15.51 -12.20 -19.23
CA PRO A 654 -15.97 -13.27 -20.09
C PRO A 654 -17.45 -13.59 -19.83
N THR A 655 -18.17 -13.96 -20.88
CA THR A 655 -19.56 -14.41 -20.80
C THR A 655 -19.77 -15.58 -21.75
N GLU A 656 -20.71 -16.45 -21.43
CA GLU A 656 -21.06 -17.61 -22.25
C GLU A 656 -21.76 -17.21 -23.56
N ASP A 657 -22.41 -16.03 -23.58
CA ASP A 657 -23.04 -15.50 -24.78
C ASP A 657 -22.02 -14.83 -25.71
N VAL A 658 -21.73 -15.51 -26.83
CA VAL A 658 -20.79 -15.04 -27.86
C VAL A 658 -21.26 -13.74 -28.53
N ASN A 659 -22.56 -13.42 -28.47
CA ASN A 659 -23.15 -12.21 -29.01
C ASN A 659 -23.39 -11.13 -27.94
N ALA A 660 -22.94 -11.36 -26.70
CA ALA A 660 -23.08 -10.38 -25.64
C ALA A 660 -22.44 -9.06 -26.03
N VAL A 661 -23.20 -7.99 -25.83
CA VAL A 661 -22.70 -6.63 -26.00
C VAL A 661 -21.91 -6.20 -24.77
N GLY A 662 -20.89 -5.37 -24.98
CA GLY A 662 -20.08 -4.82 -23.91
C GLY A 662 -19.31 -3.59 -24.37
N THR A 663 -18.72 -2.88 -23.42
CA THR A 663 -17.87 -1.71 -23.67
C THR A 663 -16.38 -2.00 -23.51
N LEU A 664 -16.02 -3.18 -22.98
CA LEU A 664 -14.65 -3.57 -22.67
C LEU A 664 -14.29 -4.92 -23.28
N PHE A 665 -13.15 -4.97 -23.97
CA PHE A 665 -12.65 -6.18 -24.63
C PHE A 665 -11.14 -6.35 -24.45
N GLY A 666 -10.68 -7.59 -24.55
CA GLY A 666 -9.27 -7.96 -24.51
C GLY A 666 -8.84 -8.78 -25.72
N MET A 667 -7.64 -8.50 -26.26
CA MET A 667 -6.95 -9.34 -27.23
C MET A 667 -5.65 -9.88 -26.63
N ARG A 668 -5.47 -11.20 -26.60
CA ARG A 668 -4.25 -11.83 -26.09
C ARG A 668 -3.13 -11.82 -27.14
N ILE A 669 -1.94 -11.40 -26.76
CA ILE A 669 -0.72 -11.48 -27.57
C ILE A 669 0.20 -12.53 -26.97
N GLN A 670 0.32 -13.67 -27.64
CA GLN A 670 1.20 -14.77 -27.24
C GLN A 670 2.56 -14.63 -27.94
N PHE A 671 3.63 -14.59 -27.16
CA PHE A 671 4.99 -14.54 -27.70
C PHE A 671 5.52 -15.93 -28.00
N LYS A 672 6.43 -16.00 -28.98
CA LYS A 672 7.30 -17.16 -29.12
C LYS A 672 8.17 -17.30 -27.87
N PRO A 673 8.57 -18.54 -27.50
CA PRO A 673 9.49 -18.76 -26.40
C PRO A 673 10.76 -17.91 -26.51
N LEU A 674 11.39 -17.65 -25.36
CA LEU A 674 12.70 -17.02 -25.31
C LEU A 674 13.76 -17.89 -26.01
N SER A 675 14.93 -17.33 -26.27
CA SER A 675 16.07 -18.05 -26.87
C SER A 675 16.53 -19.24 -26.01
N ASN A 676 16.31 -19.17 -24.69
CA ASN A 676 16.55 -20.28 -23.75
C ASN A 676 15.37 -21.27 -23.64
N ARG A 677 14.33 -21.11 -24.48
CA ARG A 677 13.08 -21.89 -24.54
C ARG A 677 12.10 -21.65 -23.39
N ASP A 678 12.38 -20.70 -22.50
CA ASP A 678 11.42 -20.33 -21.47
C ASP A 678 10.17 -19.69 -22.10
N GLN A 679 9.01 -20.03 -21.55
CA GLN A 679 7.75 -19.40 -21.90
C GLN A 679 7.68 -17.99 -21.30
N VAL A 680 7.04 -17.07 -22.00
CA VAL A 680 6.82 -15.70 -21.53
C VAL A 680 5.34 -15.46 -21.33
N ALA A 681 5.01 -14.76 -20.25
CA ALA A 681 3.66 -14.28 -20.03
C ALA A 681 3.19 -13.43 -21.22
N PRO A 682 1.94 -13.62 -21.66
CA PRO A 682 1.38 -12.85 -22.78
C PRO A 682 1.22 -11.37 -22.41
N TRP A 683 1.01 -10.54 -23.44
CA TRP A 683 0.44 -9.20 -23.25
C TRP A 683 -1.03 -9.18 -23.66
N PHE A 684 -1.75 -8.16 -23.19
CA PHE A 684 -3.16 -7.97 -23.50
C PHE A 684 -3.39 -6.57 -24.04
N VAL A 685 -4.14 -6.47 -25.13
CA VAL A 685 -4.65 -5.20 -25.65
C VAL A 685 -6.07 -5.02 -25.18
N HIS A 686 -6.29 -4.00 -24.37
CA HIS A 686 -7.59 -3.59 -23.87
C HIS A 686 -8.21 -2.58 -24.81
N LEU A 687 -9.46 -2.83 -25.18
CA LEU A 687 -10.26 -2.01 -26.08
C LEU A 687 -11.46 -1.50 -25.27
N HIS A 688 -11.59 -0.19 -25.16
CA HIS A 688 -12.74 0.48 -24.56
C HIS A 688 -13.53 1.19 -25.65
N THR A 689 -14.83 0.93 -25.74
CA THR A 689 -15.72 1.58 -26.70
C THR A 689 -16.63 2.59 -26.01
N ASN A 690 -17.06 3.61 -26.75
CA ASN A 690 -17.98 4.64 -26.25
C ASN A 690 -19.43 4.15 -26.07
N ARG A 691 -19.75 2.99 -26.63
CA ARG A 691 -21.07 2.35 -26.59
C ARG A 691 -20.95 0.82 -26.55
N PRO A 692 -21.97 0.11 -26.05
CA PRO A 692 -22.00 -1.35 -26.10
C PRO A 692 -21.97 -1.87 -27.54
N VAL A 693 -21.05 -2.79 -27.82
CA VAL A 693 -20.90 -3.46 -29.12
C VAL A 693 -20.63 -4.95 -28.93
N THR A 694 -20.71 -5.76 -29.98
CA THR A 694 -20.25 -7.16 -29.94
C THR A 694 -18.77 -7.24 -30.26
N ALA A 695 -18.09 -8.30 -29.80
CA ALA A 695 -16.67 -8.50 -30.10
C ALA A 695 -16.38 -8.60 -31.61
N GLN A 696 -17.34 -9.12 -32.39
CA GLN A 696 -17.23 -9.27 -33.84
C GLN A 696 -17.27 -7.93 -34.59
N ALA A 697 -17.90 -6.90 -34.02
CA ALA A 697 -18.02 -5.57 -34.62
C ALA A 697 -16.75 -4.71 -34.44
N LEU A 698 -15.86 -5.06 -33.51
CA LEU A 698 -14.69 -4.24 -33.18
C LEU A 698 -13.76 -3.93 -34.36
N PRO A 699 -13.46 -4.88 -35.28
CA PRO A 699 -12.60 -4.59 -36.43
C PRO A 699 -13.21 -3.61 -37.44
N THR A 700 -14.52 -3.33 -37.37
CA THR A 700 -15.22 -2.43 -38.29
C THR A 700 -15.44 -1.03 -37.72
N LEU A 701 -15.14 -0.81 -36.44
CA LEU A 701 -15.30 0.49 -35.79
C LEU A 701 -14.22 1.48 -36.24
N ALA A 702 -14.57 2.76 -36.28
CA ALA A 702 -13.58 3.82 -36.45
C ALA A 702 -12.74 3.93 -35.16
N PHE A 703 -11.49 4.40 -35.26
CA PHE A 703 -10.65 4.57 -34.07
C PHE A 703 -11.26 5.53 -33.04
N GLU A 704 -12.05 6.50 -33.50
CA GLU A 704 -12.78 7.49 -32.69
C GLU A 704 -13.92 6.87 -31.86
N ASP A 705 -14.41 5.69 -32.23
CA ASP A 705 -15.42 4.95 -31.45
C ASP A 705 -14.82 4.29 -30.20
N PHE A 706 -13.48 4.26 -30.09
CA PHE A 706 -12.77 3.78 -28.92
C PHE A 706 -12.45 4.94 -27.97
N THR A 707 -12.92 4.84 -26.73
CA THR A 707 -12.56 5.80 -25.67
C THR A 707 -11.11 5.61 -25.22
N ALA A 708 -10.60 4.38 -25.31
CA ALA A 708 -9.19 4.07 -25.05
C ALA A 708 -8.78 2.72 -25.67
N VAL A 709 -7.56 2.65 -26.19
CA VAL A 709 -6.91 1.40 -26.58
C VAL A 709 -5.53 1.34 -25.96
N HIS A 710 -5.27 0.33 -25.11
CA HIS A 710 -4.02 0.28 -24.38
C HIS A 710 -3.50 -1.14 -24.14
N LEU A 711 -2.18 -1.24 -24.04
CA LEU A 711 -1.42 -2.46 -23.79
C LEU A 711 -1.20 -2.63 -22.29
N LYS A 712 -1.44 -3.85 -21.81
CA LYS A 712 -1.20 -4.30 -20.44
C LYS A 712 -0.41 -5.60 -20.43
N THR A 713 0.29 -5.85 -19.33
CA THR A 713 0.88 -7.16 -19.04
C THR A 713 -0.19 -8.12 -18.52
N ASP A 714 0.08 -9.43 -18.55
CA ASP A 714 -0.80 -10.43 -17.92
C ASP A 714 -1.05 -10.14 -16.43
N ARG A 715 -0.05 -9.60 -15.72
CA ARG A 715 -0.16 -9.18 -14.31
C ARG A 715 -1.14 -8.02 -14.11
N ASP A 716 -1.31 -7.17 -15.12
CA ASP A 716 -2.00 -5.89 -15.01
C ASP A 716 -3.34 -5.85 -15.77
N LYS A 717 -3.64 -6.86 -16.60
CA LYS A 717 -4.80 -6.91 -17.49
C LYS A 717 -6.10 -6.52 -16.77
N ASN A 718 -6.38 -7.17 -15.65
CA ASN A 718 -7.62 -6.99 -14.88
C ASN A 718 -7.58 -5.78 -13.92
N LYS A 719 -6.46 -5.08 -13.81
CA LYS A 719 -6.31 -4.00 -12.83
C LYS A 719 -6.70 -2.65 -13.42
N GLY A 720 -7.54 -1.94 -12.68
CA GLY A 720 -8.16 -0.68 -13.08
C GLY A 720 -7.82 0.51 -12.18
N ALA A 721 -8.48 1.64 -12.43
CA ALA A 721 -8.39 2.81 -11.55
C ALA A 721 -8.98 2.50 -10.16
N GLN A 722 -10.05 1.70 -10.10
CA GLN A 722 -10.65 1.23 -8.84
C GLN A 722 -9.67 0.38 -8.04
N TRP A 723 -8.98 -0.57 -8.69
CA TRP A 723 -7.92 -1.34 -8.04
C TRP A 723 -6.78 -0.44 -7.52
N GLU A 724 -6.33 0.56 -8.29
CA GLU A 724 -5.31 1.52 -7.81
C GLU A 724 -5.81 2.31 -6.58
N ALA A 725 -7.08 2.69 -6.55
CA ALA A 725 -7.69 3.37 -5.40
C ALA A 725 -7.77 2.45 -4.17
N ALA A 726 -8.21 1.21 -4.34
CA ALA A 726 -8.27 0.20 -3.28
C ALA A 726 -6.89 -0.09 -2.69
N MET A 727 -5.90 -0.31 -3.55
CA MET A 727 -4.52 -0.52 -3.13
C MET A 727 -3.94 0.68 -2.38
N ARG A 728 -4.21 1.90 -2.85
CA ARG A 728 -3.80 3.12 -2.14
C ARG A 728 -4.47 3.22 -0.77
N ALA A 729 -5.75 2.87 -0.66
CA ALA A 729 -6.48 2.87 0.59
C ALA A 729 -5.90 1.86 1.60
N LEU A 730 -5.47 0.67 1.13
CA LEU A 730 -4.71 -0.31 1.93
C LEU A 730 -3.28 0.12 2.29
N GLY A 731 -2.79 1.28 1.82
CA GLY A 731 -1.44 1.79 2.11
C GLY A 731 -0.38 1.45 1.06
N TYR A 732 -0.75 0.83 -0.06
CA TYR A 732 0.12 0.57 -1.21
C TYR A 732 0.10 1.76 -2.19
N THR A 733 0.69 2.89 -1.78
CA THR A 733 0.63 4.16 -2.54
C THR A 733 1.26 4.09 -3.94
N GLU A 734 2.24 3.20 -4.12
CA GLU A 734 2.94 2.99 -5.38
C GLU A 734 2.25 1.97 -6.31
N ALA A 735 1.09 1.45 -5.91
CA ALA A 735 0.30 0.57 -6.75
C ALA A 735 -0.21 1.33 -7.97
N LYS A 736 0.43 1.09 -9.12
CA LYS A 736 0.13 1.71 -10.40
C LYS A 736 0.00 0.63 -11.47
N VAL A 737 -1.07 0.69 -12.24
CA VAL A 737 -1.23 -0.19 -13.40
C VAL A 737 -0.52 0.44 -14.58
N HIS A 738 0.38 -0.30 -15.21
CA HIS A 738 0.99 0.16 -16.45
C HIS A 738 0.00 0.04 -17.61
N ARG A 739 -0.20 1.13 -18.35
CA ARG A 739 -1.10 1.20 -19.52
C ARG A 739 -0.42 2.01 -20.62
N ALA A 740 -0.04 1.36 -21.71
CA ALA A 740 0.56 2.06 -22.85
C ALA A 740 -0.46 2.21 -23.99
N ALA A 741 -0.73 3.45 -24.41
CA ALA A 741 -1.64 3.72 -25.50
C ALA A 741 -1.19 3.07 -26.82
N ILE A 742 -2.15 2.55 -27.58
CA ILE A 742 -1.95 1.99 -28.92
C ILE A 742 -2.67 2.90 -29.91
N GLY A 743 -1.96 3.28 -30.97
CA GLY A 743 -2.53 4.06 -32.07
C GLY A 743 -3.24 3.18 -33.11
N GLU A 744 -4.06 3.83 -33.93
CA GLU A 744 -4.88 3.23 -35.00
C GLU A 744 -4.09 2.27 -35.90
N ALA A 745 -2.95 2.71 -36.45
CA ALA A 745 -2.16 1.91 -37.40
C ALA A 745 -1.67 0.57 -36.79
N LEU A 746 -1.38 0.55 -35.49
CA LEU A 746 -0.97 -0.67 -34.79
C LEU A 746 -2.18 -1.55 -34.48
N LEU A 747 -3.31 -0.96 -34.07
CA LEU A 747 -4.55 -1.69 -33.83
C LEU A 747 -5.04 -2.42 -35.09
N HIS A 748 -5.05 -1.75 -36.25
CA HIS A 748 -5.42 -2.37 -37.52
C HIS A 748 -4.52 -3.56 -37.88
N LYS A 749 -3.21 -3.47 -37.61
CA LYS A 749 -2.28 -4.60 -37.81
C LYS A 749 -2.61 -5.79 -36.90
N LEU A 750 -3.04 -5.53 -35.67
CA LEU A 750 -3.42 -6.58 -34.72
C LEU A 750 -4.72 -7.26 -35.13
N PHE A 751 -5.75 -6.52 -35.54
CA PHE A 751 -6.96 -7.12 -36.09
C PHE A 751 -6.67 -7.96 -37.34
N ALA A 752 -5.83 -7.47 -38.25
CA ALA A 752 -5.41 -8.22 -39.43
C ALA A 752 -4.62 -9.50 -39.08
N GLN A 753 -3.84 -9.52 -37.99
CA GLN A 753 -3.19 -10.75 -37.51
C GLN A 753 -4.18 -11.72 -36.85
N ALA A 754 -5.12 -11.22 -36.06
CA ALA A 754 -6.15 -12.05 -35.44
C ALA A 754 -7.05 -12.73 -36.49
N ALA A 755 -7.36 -12.03 -37.59
CA ALA A 755 -8.18 -12.55 -38.69
C ALA A 755 -7.51 -13.63 -39.54
N LYS A 756 -6.17 -13.73 -39.53
CA LYS A 756 -5.41 -14.74 -40.31
C LYS A 756 -5.50 -16.16 -39.74
N GLN A 757 -6.29 -16.35 -38.69
CA GLN A 757 -6.42 -17.64 -38.02
C GLN A 757 -7.52 -18.48 -38.68
N PRO A 758 -7.21 -19.72 -39.10
CA PRO A 758 -8.26 -20.67 -39.45
C PRO A 758 -9.07 -20.99 -38.19
N LYS A 759 -10.40 -21.07 -38.32
CA LYS A 759 -11.30 -21.57 -37.26
C LYS A 759 -10.71 -22.88 -36.74
N ARG A 760 -10.31 -22.94 -35.45
CA ARG A 760 -9.97 -24.22 -34.80
C ARG A 760 -11.13 -25.18 -35.04
N ASN A 761 -10.84 -26.32 -35.69
CA ASN A 761 -11.80 -27.39 -35.86
C ASN A 761 -12.41 -27.74 -34.49
N LYS A 762 -13.74 -27.84 -34.44
CA LYS A 762 -14.49 -28.43 -33.34
C LYS A 762 -13.95 -29.84 -33.11
N GLY A 763 -13.21 -30.05 -32.02
CA GLY A 763 -12.65 -31.36 -31.68
C GLY A 763 -11.21 -31.25 -31.19
N GLY A 764 -11.04 -30.78 -29.94
CA GLY A 764 -9.74 -30.71 -29.32
C GLY A 764 -9.87 -30.19 -27.90
N VAL A 765 -9.88 -31.13 -26.97
CA VAL A 765 -9.94 -31.00 -25.51
C VAL A 765 -9.26 -29.72 -24.99
N ARG A 766 -9.96 -29.00 -24.09
CA ARG A 766 -9.44 -27.87 -23.31
C ARG A 766 -8.09 -28.27 -22.66
N PRO A 767 -6.98 -27.55 -22.87
CA PRO A 767 -5.90 -27.57 -21.89
C PRO A 767 -6.39 -26.79 -20.66
N ALA A 768 -6.30 -27.43 -19.50
CA ALA A 768 -6.65 -26.84 -18.21
C ALA A 768 -5.64 -25.74 -17.82
N GLY A 769 -6.15 -24.67 -17.20
CA GLY A 769 -5.46 -23.77 -16.26
C GLY A 769 -4.40 -22.86 -16.84
#